data_AF-A0A5N6D8Q4-F1
#
_entry.id   AF-A0A5N6D8Q4-F1
#
_cell.length_a   1.000
_cell.length_b   1.000
_cell.length_c   1.000
_cell.angle_alpha   90.00
_cell.angle_beta   90.00
_cell.angle_gamma   90.00
#
_symmetry.space_group_name_H-M   'P 1'
#
loop_
_entity.id
_entity.type
_entity.pdbx_description
1 polymer ?
#
loop_
_entity_poly.entity_id
_entity_poly.type
_entity_poly.pdbx_seq_one_letter_code
_entity_poly.pdbx_strand_id
1 'polypeptide(L)'
;MAAFAMLLLALSLLMGSFGSCALSGNASLDYTISPQGENLARREPMKDPTDMTWIQKWGAIGDSFTAGIGAGRLWDDDKKCARYDQSYVAILDRAIGLSPLTFEWLACSGAKSKEILEQAKKLGTGMDLVVLTAGGNDLCLIDVLKDCIFLAYNEKSCESSIKRAKLNAEYILEPALEEILVELEKHMRPSAGTVVFVGYAQFFHDKETDSDSCAKHNNWAFPPIGGPFKNLPVDLRRRKEYNELVRITNAGIERSIDKMRERGVKYRLRFANWDVWASDERVAGQFCWPGSTGAYPDPYQVNLQFFKPDTKKKSIHDEIKKRDTTVDKGRLESEVTYGVNESLYDMLGDRSPNPAVEAIHMLNGRDSVPRDDVHGCTAHLDKRSWGSRLPARWGKWFHPNEKGHITIASFVLNEIISARAQFLGKENPICKDEDRDEFHCRGNKGDQLSHYVQSHIADETYKTYCNEVQPPEGQANWHDERVFYEDTPDEHKYMISLTKGATQFSKQECLTTFMRIIHGCDLYRPENPLNLKHGGTWKKGRYRYELKTGHIRRPWPVARPSGTCEGWYKGVYSRYTIRGRLWASLDHGEELRKSVKNCVGGGLTSWSFKYFNRADSFDMEWEAGFSTPIWVMKRCFQNNKVFTDMGGPKIGCEGNDNPWPFNY
;
A
#
# COMPACT_ATOMS: atom_id res chain seq x y z
N MET A 1 42.46 52.54 2.84
CA MET A 1 42.64 51.45 1.86
C MET A 1 43.72 50.42 2.27
N ALA A 2 43.88 50.12 3.58
CA ALA A 2 44.75 49.04 4.05
C ALA A 2 44.01 47.92 4.80
N ALA A 3 42.73 48.13 5.17
CA ALA A 3 41.92 47.15 5.89
C ALA A 3 41.16 46.17 4.98
N PHE A 4 40.96 46.50 3.70
CA PHE A 4 40.25 45.63 2.75
C PHE A 4 41.17 44.59 2.08
N ALA A 5 42.49 44.79 2.13
CA ALA A 5 43.46 43.88 1.53
C ALA A 5 43.79 42.67 2.41
N MET A 6 43.60 42.76 3.73
CA MET A 6 43.87 41.63 4.66
C MET A 6 42.71 40.64 4.76
N LEU A 7 41.48 41.02 4.42
CA LEU A 7 40.32 40.11 4.48
C LEU A 7 40.29 39.13 3.28
N LEU A 8 40.86 39.52 2.14
CA LEU A 8 40.93 38.68 0.93
C LEU A 8 42.07 37.66 0.98
N LEU A 9 43.13 37.91 1.75
CA LEU A 9 44.26 36.99 1.93
C LEU A 9 43.99 35.87 2.95
N ALA A 10 42.98 36.02 3.82
CA ALA A 10 42.58 34.99 4.77
C ALA A 10 41.61 33.95 4.16
N LEU A 11 40.85 34.29 3.12
CA LEU A 11 39.94 33.34 2.45
C LEU A 11 40.65 32.45 1.40
N SER A 12 41.84 32.82 0.94
CA SER A 12 42.61 32.04 -0.05
C SER A 12 43.38 30.85 0.53
N LEU A 13 43.34 30.62 1.86
CA LEU A 13 44.06 29.52 2.53
C LEU A 13 43.15 28.37 3.01
N LEU A 14 41.84 28.41 2.72
CA LEU A 14 40.89 27.36 3.15
C LEU A 14 40.30 26.52 2.02
N MET A 15 40.76 26.68 0.77
CA MET A 15 40.38 25.77 -0.32
C MET A 15 41.60 25.33 -1.13
N GLY A 16 42.26 24.28 -0.63
CA GLY A 16 42.89 23.25 -1.47
C GLY A 16 42.21 21.92 -1.11
N SER A 17 41.97 20.96 -1.99
CA SER A 17 42.37 20.78 -3.39
C SER A 17 41.48 19.68 -3.95
N PHE A 18 40.88 19.87 -5.14
CA PHE A 18 40.73 18.81 -6.15
C PHE A 18 40.63 19.49 -7.53
N GLY A 19 41.78 19.66 -8.20
CA GLY A 19 41.83 19.93 -9.64
C GLY A 19 41.21 18.74 -10.38
N SER A 20 40.21 18.92 -11.24
CA SER A 20 40.29 19.49 -12.59
C SER A 20 41.27 18.75 -13.51
N CYS A 21 40.71 17.98 -14.44
CA CYS A 21 41.08 18.09 -15.84
C CYS A 21 39.78 18.14 -16.65
N ALA A 22 39.54 19.30 -17.27
CA ALA A 22 38.51 19.52 -18.27
C ALA A 22 39.05 19.15 -19.66
N LEU A 23 38.18 18.71 -20.58
CA LEU A 23 38.04 19.27 -21.93
C LEU A 23 36.96 18.53 -22.74
N SER A 24 35.91 19.27 -23.08
CA SER A 24 35.31 19.41 -24.42
C SER A 24 35.47 18.29 -25.45
N GLY A 25 34.33 17.79 -25.95
CA GLY A 25 34.23 17.22 -27.29
C GLY A 25 32.82 16.72 -27.62
N ASN A 26 32.12 17.41 -28.53
CA ASN A 26 30.99 16.83 -29.26
C ASN A 26 31.44 15.50 -29.90
N ALA A 27 30.74 14.41 -29.59
CA ALA A 27 30.86 13.17 -30.33
C ALA A 27 29.46 12.62 -30.61
N SER A 28 29.05 12.72 -31.88
CA SER A 28 28.04 11.87 -32.48
C SER A 28 28.37 10.40 -32.18
N LEU A 29 27.38 9.64 -31.75
CA LEU A 29 27.48 8.19 -31.66
C LEU A 29 27.45 7.61 -33.08
N ASP A 30 28.59 7.65 -33.75
CA ASP A 30 28.84 6.86 -34.95
C ASP A 30 29.20 5.43 -34.51
N TYR A 31 28.36 4.48 -34.93
CA TYR A 31 28.52 3.06 -34.64
C TYR A 31 29.53 2.46 -35.61
N THR A 32 30.83 2.68 -35.38
CA THR A 32 31.88 1.94 -36.09
C THR A 32 32.30 0.72 -35.28
N ILE A 33 31.86 -0.45 -35.75
CA ILE A 33 32.34 -1.77 -35.34
C ILE A 33 33.83 -1.87 -35.72
N SER A 34 34.72 -2.00 -34.74
CA SER A 34 36.09 -2.46 -34.96
C SER A 34 36.21 -3.91 -34.50
N PRO A 35 36.60 -4.86 -35.39
CA PRO A 35 36.76 -6.25 -35.02
C PRO A 35 38.21 -6.50 -34.66
N GLN A 36 38.54 -6.70 -33.38
CA GLN A 36 39.72 -7.45 -33.01
C GLN A 36 39.54 -8.08 -31.64
N GLY A 37 39.62 -9.41 -31.65
CA GLY A 37 39.30 -10.26 -30.52
C GLY A 37 40.33 -10.18 -29.42
N GLU A 38 39.89 -9.73 -28.25
CA GLU A 38 40.48 -10.15 -27.00
C GLU A 38 39.60 -11.26 -26.42
N ASN A 39 40.26 -12.38 -26.09
CA ASN A 39 39.67 -13.52 -25.40
C ASN A 39 39.14 -13.10 -24.02
N LEU A 40 37.95 -12.52 -23.97
CA LEU A 40 37.10 -12.56 -22.78
C LEU A 40 36.76 -14.04 -22.57
N ALA A 41 37.35 -14.64 -21.53
CA ALA A 41 36.97 -15.96 -21.06
C ALA A 41 35.44 -16.04 -21.04
N ARG A 42 34.88 -16.87 -21.93
CA ARG A 42 33.44 -17.12 -22.04
C ARG A 42 32.95 -17.51 -20.64
N ARG A 43 32.26 -16.59 -19.95
CA ARG A 43 31.45 -16.96 -18.80
C ARG A 43 30.53 -18.08 -19.28
N GLU A 44 30.48 -19.21 -18.58
CA GLU A 44 29.53 -20.26 -18.96
C GLU A 44 28.11 -19.67 -18.88
N PRO A 45 27.41 -19.48 -20.02
CA PRO A 45 26.20 -18.64 -20.10
C PRO A 45 25.12 -19.11 -19.11
N MET A 46 24.93 -20.44 -18.99
CA MET A 46 23.96 -21.05 -18.08
C MET A 46 24.18 -20.79 -16.58
N LYS A 47 25.36 -20.29 -16.18
CA LYS A 47 25.73 -20.04 -14.78
C LYS A 47 25.72 -18.56 -14.40
N ASP A 48 25.45 -17.62 -15.30
CA ASP A 48 25.33 -16.19 -14.96
C ASP A 48 23.86 -15.85 -14.65
N PRO A 49 23.53 -15.30 -13.46
CA PRO A 49 22.16 -14.89 -13.15
C PRO A 49 21.59 -13.79 -14.06
N THR A 50 22.46 -13.00 -14.70
CA THR A 50 22.06 -11.92 -15.62
C THR A 50 21.85 -12.40 -17.05
N ASP A 51 22.28 -13.61 -17.38
CA ASP A 51 22.01 -14.23 -18.67
C ASP A 51 20.57 -14.74 -18.71
N MET A 52 19.78 -14.21 -19.65
CA MET A 52 18.37 -14.53 -19.84
C MET A 52 18.14 -15.70 -20.81
N THR A 53 19.18 -16.32 -21.37
CA THR A 53 19.08 -17.44 -22.33
C THR A 53 18.39 -18.68 -21.75
N TRP A 54 18.26 -18.80 -20.43
CA TRP A 54 17.48 -19.88 -19.81
C TRP A 54 15.97 -19.73 -20.03
N ILE A 55 15.48 -18.54 -20.38
CA ILE A 55 14.07 -18.27 -20.63
C ILE A 55 13.77 -18.71 -22.06
N GLN A 56 13.28 -19.94 -22.21
CA GLN A 56 12.93 -20.52 -23.51
C GLN A 56 11.43 -20.41 -23.79
N LYS A 57 10.60 -20.46 -22.74
CA LYS A 57 9.15 -20.25 -22.83
C LYS A 57 8.71 -19.23 -21.81
N TRP A 58 8.04 -18.16 -22.24
CA TRP A 58 7.49 -17.20 -21.29
C TRP A 58 6.15 -16.63 -21.69
N GLY A 59 5.41 -16.15 -20.68
CA GLY A 59 4.07 -15.60 -20.87
C GLY A 59 3.85 -14.30 -20.11
N ALA A 60 2.95 -13.47 -20.63
CA ALA A 60 2.48 -12.26 -19.98
C ALA A 60 0.94 -12.28 -19.92
N ILE A 61 0.41 -12.44 -18.71
CA ILE A 61 -1.03 -12.42 -18.43
C ILE A 61 -1.35 -11.25 -17.50
N GLY A 62 -2.58 -10.78 -17.47
CA GLY A 62 -3.00 -9.74 -16.55
C GLY A 62 -3.95 -8.71 -17.15
N ASP A 63 -3.97 -7.55 -16.51
CA ASP A 63 -4.84 -6.44 -16.86
C ASP A 63 -4.18 -5.41 -17.80
N SER A 64 -4.71 -4.19 -17.80
CA SER A 64 -4.25 -3.06 -18.61
C SER A 64 -2.83 -2.60 -18.30
N PHE A 65 -2.28 -2.85 -17.10
CA PHE A 65 -0.90 -2.54 -16.76
C PHE A 65 0.06 -3.51 -17.46
N THR A 66 -0.32 -4.78 -17.61
CA THR A 66 0.43 -5.76 -18.42
C THR A 66 0.21 -5.58 -19.92
N ALA A 67 -0.97 -5.14 -20.35
CA ALA A 67 -1.20 -4.76 -21.75
C ALA A 67 -0.43 -3.48 -22.15
N GLY A 68 -0.29 -2.54 -21.22
CA GLY A 68 0.41 -1.26 -21.41
C GLY A 68 -0.39 -0.25 -22.22
N ILE A 69 -1.70 -0.13 -21.94
CA ILE A 69 -2.60 0.74 -22.69
C ILE A 69 -2.06 2.17 -22.84
N GLY A 70 -1.87 2.60 -24.08
CA GLY A 70 -1.46 3.96 -24.43
C GLY A 70 0.06 4.22 -24.46
N ALA A 71 0.89 3.25 -24.08
CA ALA A 71 2.35 3.37 -24.10
C ALA A 71 2.92 2.97 -25.47
N GLY A 72 3.13 3.95 -26.35
CA GLY A 72 3.62 3.71 -27.71
C GLY A 72 2.52 3.40 -28.72
N ARG A 73 2.72 2.39 -29.57
CA ARG A 73 1.78 1.95 -30.61
C ARG A 73 1.18 0.60 -30.25
N LEU A 74 0.00 0.30 -30.79
CA LEU A 74 -0.60 -1.03 -30.67
C LEU A 74 0.36 -2.08 -31.22
N TRP A 75 0.57 -3.12 -30.43
CA TRP A 75 1.45 -4.25 -30.75
C TRP A 75 0.78 -5.23 -31.72
N ASP A 76 -0.52 -5.45 -31.57
CA ASP A 76 -1.31 -6.36 -32.38
C ASP A 76 -2.58 -5.70 -32.93
N ASP A 77 -3.27 -6.40 -33.83
CA ASP A 77 -4.56 -5.98 -34.39
C ASP A 77 -5.71 -6.09 -33.38
N ASP A 78 -5.48 -6.68 -32.19
CA ASP A 78 -6.47 -6.79 -31.11
C ASP A 78 -6.59 -5.47 -30.34
N LYS A 79 -7.28 -4.54 -30.98
CA LYS A 79 -7.63 -3.23 -30.42
C LYS A 79 -8.43 -3.33 -29.11
N LYS A 80 -9.05 -4.47 -28.81
CA LYS A 80 -9.87 -4.66 -27.61
C LYS A 80 -8.99 -4.95 -26.38
N CYS A 81 -8.00 -5.82 -26.53
CA CYS A 81 -7.05 -6.09 -25.43
C CYS A 81 -6.01 -4.99 -25.25
N ALA A 82 -5.81 -4.15 -26.28
CA ALA A 82 -5.09 -2.89 -26.20
C ALA A 82 -3.65 -3.08 -25.67
N ARG A 83 -2.90 -3.98 -26.32
CA ARG A 83 -1.48 -4.25 -26.01
C ARG A 83 -0.58 -3.29 -26.78
N TYR A 84 0.41 -2.69 -26.13
CA TYR A 84 1.28 -1.68 -26.77
C TYR A 84 2.77 -2.00 -26.69
N ASP A 85 3.52 -1.56 -27.70
CA ASP A 85 4.94 -1.87 -27.97
C ASP A 85 5.96 -1.16 -27.05
N GLN A 86 5.51 -0.26 -26.17
CA GLN A 86 6.31 0.33 -25.10
C GLN A 86 5.81 -0.07 -23.70
N SER A 87 4.96 -1.11 -23.61
CA SER A 87 4.64 -1.74 -22.33
C SER A 87 5.89 -2.36 -21.69
N TYR A 88 5.82 -2.63 -20.38
CA TYR A 88 6.92 -3.30 -19.68
C TYR A 88 7.16 -4.71 -20.24
N VAL A 89 6.12 -5.36 -20.79
CA VAL A 89 6.24 -6.67 -21.44
C VAL A 89 7.07 -6.57 -22.72
N ALA A 90 6.82 -5.56 -23.56
CA ALA A 90 7.62 -5.34 -24.76
C ALA A 90 9.07 -4.94 -24.44
N ILE A 91 9.29 -4.21 -23.34
CA ILE A 91 10.65 -3.91 -22.85
C ILE A 91 11.35 -5.19 -22.38
N LEU A 92 10.65 -6.07 -21.65
CA LEU A 92 11.18 -7.37 -21.22
C LEU A 92 11.51 -8.28 -22.40
N ASP A 93 10.63 -8.36 -23.40
CA ASP A 93 10.85 -9.16 -24.61
C ASP A 93 12.17 -8.76 -25.31
N ARG A 94 12.37 -7.44 -25.48
CA ARG A 94 13.64 -6.89 -26.01
C ARG A 94 14.85 -7.21 -25.13
N ALA A 95 14.70 -7.19 -23.81
CA ALA A 95 15.78 -7.47 -22.86
C ALA A 95 16.14 -8.96 -22.79
N ILE A 96 15.16 -9.86 -22.93
CA ILE A 96 15.37 -11.31 -22.99
C ILE A 96 16.00 -11.71 -24.34
N GLY A 97 15.66 -10.98 -25.41
CA GLY A 97 16.25 -11.13 -26.73
C GLY A 97 15.71 -12.34 -27.49
N LEU A 98 16.52 -12.92 -28.37
CA LEU A 98 16.12 -13.99 -29.30
C LEU A 98 16.08 -15.40 -28.67
N SER A 99 16.32 -15.52 -27.38
CA SER A 99 16.40 -16.79 -26.66
C SER A 99 15.07 -17.56 -26.56
N PRO A 100 13.91 -16.90 -26.41
CA PRO A 100 12.64 -17.60 -26.29
C PRO A 100 12.24 -18.31 -27.58
N LEU A 101 11.91 -19.59 -27.47
CA LEU A 101 11.25 -20.38 -28.51
C LEU A 101 9.74 -20.10 -28.54
N THR A 102 9.17 -19.62 -27.44
CA THR A 102 7.73 -19.35 -27.32
C THR A 102 7.50 -18.15 -26.41
N PHE A 103 6.72 -17.20 -26.90
CA PHE A 103 6.22 -16.05 -26.15
C PHE A 103 4.70 -15.97 -26.28
N GLU A 104 3.98 -15.98 -25.15
CA GLU A 104 2.52 -15.90 -25.09
C GLU A 104 2.04 -14.65 -24.35
N TRP A 105 1.56 -13.64 -25.08
CA TRP A 105 1.02 -12.42 -24.50
C TRP A 105 -0.51 -12.45 -24.50
N LEU A 106 -1.12 -12.76 -23.34
CA LEU A 106 -2.56 -12.94 -23.18
C LEU A 106 -3.23 -11.84 -22.35
N ALA A 107 -2.46 -10.94 -21.74
CA ALA A 107 -2.97 -9.80 -20.98
C ALA A 107 -3.98 -8.98 -21.79
N CYS A 108 -4.96 -8.40 -21.09
CA CYS A 108 -6.07 -7.71 -21.75
C CYS A 108 -6.58 -6.56 -20.88
N SER A 109 -6.74 -5.37 -21.48
CA SER A 109 -7.30 -4.21 -20.79
C SER A 109 -8.69 -4.50 -20.22
N GLY A 110 -8.89 -4.12 -18.95
CA GLY A 110 -10.14 -4.32 -18.21
C GLY A 110 -10.39 -5.75 -17.70
N ALA A 111 -9.44 -6.68 -17.85
CA ALA A 111 -9.56 -8.03 -17.30
C ALA A 111 -9.61 -8.00 -15.75
N LYS A 112 -10.57 -8.71 -15.15
CA LYS A 112 -10.62 -8.99 -13.71
C LYS A 112 -9.98 -10.35 -13.44
N SER A 113 -9.89 -10.74 -12.17
CA SER A 113 -9.23 -11.98 -11.79
C SER A 113 -9.85 -13.22 -12.44
N LYS A 114 -11.16 -13.23 -12.69
CA LYS A 114 -11.81 -14.33 -13.44
C LYS A 114 -11.34 -14.42 -14.88
N GLU A 115 -11.23 -13.31 -15.61
CA GLU A 115 -10.70 -13.32 -16.97
C GLU A 115 -9.19 -13.64 -16.99
N ILE A 116 -8.43 -13.19 -15.99
CA ILE A 116 -7.01 -13.49 -15.86
C ILE A 116 -6.79 -14.98 -15.54
N LEU A 117 -7.68 -15.61 -14.77
CA LEU A 117 -7.70 -17.06 -14.59
C LEU A 117 -7.93 -17.79 -15.93
N GLU A 118 -8.81 -17.28 -16.78
CA GLU A 118 -8.99 -17.83 -18.14
C GLU A 118 -7.78 -17.59 -19.05
N GLN A 119 -7.03 -16.49 -18.85
CA GLN A 119 -5.73 -16.30 -19.51
C GLN A 119 -4.70 -17.33 -19.01
N ALA A 120 -4.64 -17.58 -17.70
CA ALA A 120 -3.73 -18.57 -17.11
C ALA A 120 -3.99 -19.99 -17.64
N LYS A 121 -5.27 -20.41 -17.71
CA LYS A 121 -5.67 -21.71 -18.28
C LYS A 121 -5.26 -21.91 -19.74
N LYS A 122 -5.12 -20.82 -20.50
CA LYS A 122 -4.76 -20.83 -21.92
C LYS A 122 -3.26 -20.89 -22.16
N LEU A 123 -2.44 -20.67 -21.12
CA LEU A 123 -0.99 -20.71 -21.26
C LEU A 123 -0.54 -22.11 -21.69
N GLY A 124 0.52 -22.18 -22.51
CA GLY A 124 1.26 -23.42 -22.71
C GLY A 124 1.83 -23.98 -21.40
N THR A 125 2.34 -25.23 -21.45
CA THR A 125 2.97 -25.90 -20.30
C THR A 125 4.49 -25.82 -20.34
N GLY A 126 5.11 -25.94 -19.16
CA GLY A 126 6.56 -25.91 -18.99
C GLY A 126 7.16 -24.51 -19.12
N MET A 127 6.40 -23.48 -18.74
CA MET A 127 6.81 -22.07 -18.75
C MET A 127 8.02 -21.82 -17.84
N ASP A 128 9.01 -21.09 -18.35
CA ASP A 128 10.20 -20.65 -17.62
C ASP A 128 9.91 -19.36 -16.85
N LEU A 129 9.17 -18.44 -17.46
CA LEU A 129 8.82 -17.15 -16.88
C LEU A 129 7.35 -16.80 -17.16
N VAL A 130 6.63 -16.36 -16.13
CA VAL A 130 5.34 -15.67 -16.32
C VAL A 130 5.37 -14.35 -15.55
N VAL A 131 4.96 -13.27 -16.20
CA VAL A 131 4.79 -11.96 -15.56
C VAL A 131 3.31 -11.58 -15.53
N LEU A 132 2.85 -10.98 -14.44
CA LEU A 132 1.45 -10.58 -14.33
C LEU A 132 1.16 -9.37 -13.44
N THR A 133 0.07 -8.70 -13.77
CA THR A 133 -0.68 -7.76 -12.90
C THR A 133 -2.11 -8.26 -12.78
N ALA A 134 -2.68 -8.22 -11.57
CA ALA A 134 -4.08 -8.56 -11.33
C ALA A 134 -4.57 -7.92 -10.03
N GLY A 135 -5.89 -7.72 -9.93
CA GLY A 135 -6.57 -7.25 -8.74
C GLY A 135 -7.21 -5.86 -8.86
N GLY A 136 -6.59 -4.92 -9.60
CA GLY A 136 -7.10 -3.54 -9.66
C GLY A 136 -8.54 -3.41 -10.16
N ASN A 137 -8.93 -4.22 -11.15
CA ASN A 137 -10.30 -4.24 -11.69
C ASN A 137 -11.31 -4.98 -10.79
N ASP A 138 -10.85 -5.89 -9.92
CA ASP A 138 -11.68 -6.61 -8.95
C ASP A 138 -12.17 -5.68 -7.82
N LEU A 139 -11.39 -4.64 -7.52
CA LEU A 139 -11.72 -3.62 -6.52
C LEU A 139 -12.65 -2.52 -7.04
N CYS A 140 -13.11 -2.62 -8.28
CA CYS A 140 -13.87 -1.55 -8.93
C CYS A 140 -13.16 -0.18 -8.88
N LEU A 141 -11.81 -0.12 -8.97
CA LEU A 141 -11.07 1.17 -8.93
C LEU A 141 -11.52 2.14 -10.04
N ILE A 142 -12.05 1.63 -11.15
CA ILE A 142 -12.64 2.44 -12.22
C ILE A 142 -13.88 3.21 -11.71
N ASP A 143 -14.71 2.62 -10.85
CA ASP A 143 -15.85 3.31 -10.24
C ASP A 143 -15.36 4.47 -9.35
N VAL A 144 -14.25 4.28 -8.63
CA VAL A 144 -13.60 5.34 -7.84
C VAL A 144 -13.08 6.46 -8.75
N LEU A 145 -12.34 6.14 -9.83
CA LEU A 145 -11.87 7.16 -10.77
C LEU A 145 -13.04 7.95 -11.40
N LYS A 146 -14.12 7.25 -11.75
CA LYS A 146 -15.33 7.86 -12.29
C LYS A 146 -15.98 8.78 -11.26
N ASP A 147 -16.37 8.28 -10.10
CA ASP A 147 -17.22 9.00 -9.15
C ASP A 147 -16.46 10.03 -8.30
N CYS A 148 -15.15 9.83 -8.12
CA CYS A 148 -14.32 10.66 -7.24
C CYS A 148 -13.37 11.61 -7.95
N ILE A 149 -12.97 11.32 -9.20
CA ILE A 149 -11.99 12.14 -9.94
C ILE A 149 -12.67 12.84 -11.12
N PHE A 150 -13.21 12.08 -12.08
CA PHE A 150 -13.70 12.62 -13.34
C PHE A 150 -15.12 13.19 -13.24
N LEU A 151 -16.06 12.48 -12.60
CA LEU A 151 -17.43 12.91 -12.35
C LEU A 151 -17.66 13.24 -10.88
N ALA A 152 -16.69 13.92 -10.28
CA ALA A 152 -16.64 14.25 -8.86
C ALA A 152 -17.66 15.35 -8.48
N TYR A 153 -18.94 15.12 -8.73
CA TYR A 153 -20.04 16.07 -8.49
C TYR A 153 -20.95 15.63 -7.33
N ASN A 154 -20.76 14.41 -6.82
CA ASN A 154 -21.57 13.84 -5.74
C ASN A 154 -20.69 13.12 -4.72
N GLU A 155 -20.58 13.69 -3.52
CA GLU A 155 -19.76 13.14 -2.43
C GLU A 155 -20.24 11.74 -2.00
N LYS A 156 -21.55 11.50 -1.93
CA LYS A 156 -22.10 10.20 -1.52
C LYS A 156 -21.76 9.09 -2.51
N SER A 157 -21.75 9.40 -3.82
CA SER A 157 -21.34 8.45 -4.85
C SER A 157 -19.87 8.09 -4.70
N CYS A 158 -19.00 9.09 -4.51
CA CYS A 158 -17.58 8.86 -4.29
C CYS A 158 -17.32 8.01 -3.03
N GLU A 159 -17.92 8.36 -1.89
CA GLU A 159 -17.80 7.61 -0.63
C GLU A 159 -18.29 6.16 -0.78
N SER A 160 -19.40 5.94 -1.50
CA SER A 160 -19.92 4.60 -1.78
C SER A 160 -18.94 3.75 -2.60
N SER A 161 -18.32 4.35 -3.61
CA SER A 161 -17.36 3.66 -4.48
C SER A 161 -16.06 3.33 -3.75
N ILE A 162 -15.56 4.23 -2.89
CA ILE A 162 -14.40 3.95 -2.02
C ILE A 162 -14.71 2.83 -1.03
N LYS A 163 -15.87 2.88 -0.37
CA LYS A 163 -16.29 1.83 0.58
C LYS A 163 -16.37 0.46 -0.10
N ARG A 164 -16.91 0.40 -1.32
CA ARG A 164 -16.97 -0.83 -2.11
C ARG A 164 -15.58 -1.36 -2.46
N ALA A 165 -14.68 -0.47 -2.89
CA ALA A 165 -13.30 -0.84 -3.19
C ALA A 165 -12.58 -1.42 -1.95
N LYS A 166 -12.76 -0.83 -0.76
CA LYS A 166 -12.20 -1.37 0.49
C LYS A 166 -12.77 -2.75 0.82
N LEU A 167 -14.08 -2.94 0.72
CA LEU A 167 -14.72 -4.25 0.97
C LEU A 167 -14.24 -5.33 -0.02
N ASN A 168 -14.16 -5.01 -1.32
CA ASN A 168 -13.67 -5.97 -2.31
C ASN A 168 -12.19 -6.33 -2.06
N ALA A 169 -11.39 -5.38 -1.57
CA ALA A 169 -10.00 -5.64 -1.26
C ALA A 169 -9.83 -6.57 -0.06
N GLU A 170 -10.74 -6.50 0.90
CA GLU A 170 -10.76 -7.36 2.08
C GLU A 170 -11.26 -8.77 1.76
N TYR A 171 -12.33 -8.91 0.97
CA TYR A 171 -13.04 -10.20 0.84
C TYR A 171 -12.86 -10.91 -0.51
N ILE A 172 -12.53 -10.19 -1.59
CA ILE A 172 -12.53 -10.75 -2.96
C ILE A 172 -11.12 -10.93 -3.48
N LEU A 173 -10.24 -9.97 -3.22
CA LEU A 173 -8.91 -9.91 -3.84
C LEU A 173 -8.09 -11.18 -3.58
N GLU A 174 -7.89 -11.54 -2.30
CA GLU A 174 -6.98 -12.65 -1.97
C GLU A 174 -7.44 -14.00 -2.53
N PRO A 175 -8.70 -14.45 -2.34
CA PRO A 175 -9.16 -15.72 -2.91
C PRO A 175 -9.03 -15.78 -4.43
N ALA A 176 -9.34 -14.67 -5.13
CA ALA A 176 -9.28 -14.63 -6.58
C ALA A 176 -7.84 -14.70 -7.10
N LEU A 177 -6.89 -14.05 -6.42
CA LEU A 177 -5.47 -14.13 -6.76
C LEU A 177 -4.90 -15.52 -6.45
N GLU A 178 -5.32 -16.15 -5.35
CA GLU A 178 -4.93 -17.51 -5.01
C GLU A 178 -5.33 -18.50 -6.12
N GLU A 179 -6.55 -18.41 -6.67
CA GLU A 179 -7.00 -19.25 -7.80
C GLU A 179 -6.08 -19.13 -9.03
N ILE A 180 -5.70 -17.90 -9.41
CA ILE A 180 -4.78 -17.66 -10.53
C ILE A 180 -3.41 -18.30 -10.26
N LEU A 181 -2.88 -18.11 -9.05
CA LEU A 181 -1.57 -18.64 -8.66
C LEU A 181 -1.56 -20.17 -8.54
N VAL A 182 -2.68 -20.78 -8.15
CA VAL A 182 -2.90 -22.24 -8.20
C VAL A 182 -2.88 -22.73 -9.64
N GLU A 183 -3.59 -22.04 -10.53
CA GLU A 183 -3.68 -22.44 -11.94
C GLU A 183 -2.30 -22.39 -12.59
N LEU A 184 -1.54 -21.32 -12.39
CA LEU A 184 -0.19 -21.15 -12.92
C LEU A 184 0.74 -22.33 -12.53
N GLU A 185 0.57 -22.94 -11.36
CA GLU A 185 1.37 -24.10 -10.94
C GLU A 185 1.33 -25.25 -11.96
N LYS A 186 0.21 -25.41 -12.68
CA LYS A 186 0.03 -26.44 -13.72
C LYS A 186 0.82 -26.15 -15.00
N HIS A 187 1.12 -24.87 -15.24
CA HIS A 187 1.76 -24.39 -16.47
C HIS A 187 3.25 -24.12 -16.28
N MET A 188 3.69 -23.81 -15.06
CA MET A 188 5.10 -23.52 -14.77
C MET A 188 5.99 -24.76 -14.78
N ARG A 189 7.25 -24.59 -15.19
CA ARG A 189 8.29 -25.61 -15.03
C ARG A 189 8.57 -25.85 -13.54
N PRO A 190 8.40 -27.08 -13.01
CA PRO A 190 8.64 -27.35 -11.59
C PRO A 190 10.07 -27.02 -11.16
N SER A 191 10.20 -26.43 -9.99
CA SER A 191 11.43 -26.03 -9.28
C SER A 191 12.33 -25.02 -9.99
N ALA A 192 12.11 -24.71 -11.26
CA ALA A 192 12.91 -23.80 -12.08
C ALA A 192 12.13 -22.59 -12.59
N GLY A 193 10.84 -22.74 -12.88
CA GLY A 193 9.98 -21.68 -13.39
C GLY A 193 9.84 -20.53 -12.39
N THR A 194 9.75 -19.31 -12.92
CA THR A 194 9.61 -18.08 -12.15
C THR A 194 8.33 -17.35 -12.53
N VAL A 195 7.54 -16.95 -11.55
CA VAL A 195 6.40 -16.06 -11.71
C VAL A 195 6.73 -14.74 -11.02
N VAL A 196 6.65 -13.63 -11.75
CA VAL A 196 6.82 -12.28 -11.19
C VAL A 196 5.48 -11.55 -11.21
N PHE A 197 4.92 -11.38 -10.02
CA PHE A 197 3.71 -10.60 -9.82
C PHE A 197 4.09 -9.14 -9.60
N VAL A 198 3.56 -8.24 -10.42
CA VAL A 198 3.85 -6.81 -10.37
C VAL A 198 2.77 -6.08 -9.56
N GLY A 199 3.20 -5.24 -8.61
CA GLY A 199 2.28 -4.40 -7.84
C GLY A 199 1.81 -3.15 -8.60
N TYR A 200 0.95 -2.36 -7.97
CA TYR A 200 0.53 -1.04 -8.46
C TYR A 200 1.26 0.06 -7.69
N ALA A 201 1.30 1.29 -8.22
CA ALA A 201 1.92 2.43 -7.54
C ALA A 201 0.88 3.48 -7.14
N GLN A 202 1.14 4.17 -6.03
CA GLN A 202 0.28 5.20 -5.48
C GLN A 202 0.23 6.39 -6.44
N PHE A 203 -0.99 6.80 -6.81
CA PHE A 203 -1.20 7.80 -7.86
C PHE A 203 -0.89 9.22 -7.41
N PHE A 204 -1.11 9.56 -6.15
CA PHE A 204 -1.05 10.94 -5.68
C PHE A 204 0.07 11.15 -4.69
N HIS A 205 0.78 12.27 -4.76
CA HIS A 205 1.54 12.76 -3.63
C HIS A 205 0.56 13.03 -2.48
N ASP A 206 0.79 12.57 -1.26
CA ASP A 206 -0.17 12.69 -0.15
C ASP A 206 0.46 13.20 1.16
N LYS A 207 1.59 13.90 1.04
CA LYS A 207 2.25 14.57 2.15
C LYS A 207 1.75 16.00 2.32
N GLU A 208 1.84 16.47 3.57
CA GLU A 208 1.48 17.84 3.94
C GLU A 208 2.49 18.83 3.36
N THR A 209 1.97 19.97 2.92
CA THR A 209 2.74 21.09 2.37
C THR A 209 2.12 22.39 2.89
N ASP A 210 2.86 23.49 2.83
CA ASP A 210 2.39 24.81 3.31
C ASP A 210 1.06 25.24 2.67
N SER A 211 0.77 24.75 1.46
CA SER A 211 -0.55 24.90 0.87
C SER A 211 -0.90 23.74 -0.07
N ASP A 212 -2.15 23.28 -0.04
CA ASP A 212 -2.65 22.27 -0.97
C ASP A 212 -2.85 22.87 -2.37
N SER A 213 -1.74 23.04 -3.08
CA SER A 213 -1.70 23.57 -4.45
C SER A 213 -2.51 22.71 -5.42
N CYS A 214 -2.58 21.39 -5.21
CA CYS A 214 -3.36 20.52 -6.09
C CYS A 214 -4.87 20.83 -5.99
N ALA A 215 -5.42 20.90 -4.78
CA ALA A 215 -6.83 21.26 -4.60
C ALA A 215 -7.14 22.67 -5.13
N LYS A 216 -6.20 23.61 -4.95
CA LYS A 216 -6.37 25.01 -5.34
C LYS A 216 -6.28 25.23 -6.85
N HIS A 217 -5.32 24.62 -7.53
CA HIS A 217 -4.97 24.96 -8.92
C HIS A 217 -5.35 23.89 -9.95
N ASN A 218 -5.70 22.67 -9.52
CA ASN A 218 -6.06 21.60 -10.43
C ASN A 218 -7.57 21.32 -10.43
N ASN A 219 -8.14 21.15 -11.63
CA ASN A 219 -9.48 20.63 -11.85
C ASN A 219 -9.39 19.27 -12.52
N TRP A 220 -9.73 18.23 -11.76
CA TRP A 220 -9.73 16.85 -12.22
C TRP A 220 -11.07 16.42 -12.84
N ALA A 221 -12.14 17.19 -12.61
CA ALA A 221 -13.46 16.88 -13.12
C ALA A 221 -13.49 17.06 -14.63
N PHE A 222 -13.99 16.04 -15.33
CA PHE A 222 -14.04 15.97 -16.77
C PHE A 222 -15.40 15.44 -17.27
N PRO A 223 -16.03 16.15 -18.22
CA PRO A 223 -15.68 17.49 -18.67
C PRO A 223 -15.99 18.54 -17.60
N PRO A 224 -15.38 19.74 -17.67
CA PRO A 224 -15.74 20.85 -16.81
C PRO A 224 -17.17 21.28 -17.14
N ILE A 225 -18.15 20.83 -16.37
CA ILE A 225 -19.54 21.29 -16.52
C ILE A 225 -19.60 22.66 -15.84
N GLY A 226 -19.45 23.73 -16.62
CA GLY A 226 -19.66 25.10 -16.14
C GLY A 226 -21.08 25.27 -15.61
N GLY A 227 -21.24 25.77 -14.38
CA GLY A 227 -22.52 25.94 -13.71
C GLY A 227 -22.36 26.00 -12.17
N PRO A 228 -23.46 26.03 -11.39
CA PRO A 228 -23.42 26.16 -9.91
C PRO A 228 -22.86 24.92 -9.18
N PHE A 229 -22.43 23.88 -9.91
CA PHE A 229 -21.93 22.63 -9.35
C PHE A 229 -20.42 22.71 -9.12
N LYS A 230 -20.02 22.88 -7.85
CA LYS A 230 -18.62 22.80 -7.44
C LYS A 230 -18.20 21.33 -7.39
N ASN A 231 -17.21 20.95 -8.19
CA ASN A 231 -16.64 19.61 -8.14
C ASN A 231 -15.88 19.37 -6.83
N LEU A 232 -15.80 18.11 -6.42
CA LEU A 232 -15.02 17.69 -5.27
C LEU A 232 -13.53 17.90 -5.59
N PRO A 233 -12.79 18.67 -4.78
CA PRO A 233 -11.36 18.84 -4.98
C PRO A 233 -10.64 17.55 -4.61
N VAL A 234 -9.59 17.23 -5.38
CA VAL A 234 -8.59 16.22 -5.01
C VAL A 234 -7.65 16.82 -3.96
N ASP A 235 -8.21 17.04 -2.76
CA ASP A 235 -7.50 17.56 -1.59
C ASP A 235 -6.66 16.47 -0.91
N LEU A 236 -5.81 16.89 0.04
CA LEU A 236 -4.91 16.01 0.78
C LEU A 236 -5.64 14.84 1.43
N ARG A 237 -6.84 15.06 2.00
CA ARG A 237 -7.65 14.00 2.60
C ARG A 237 -7.99 12.94 1.57
N ARG A 238 -8.52 13.34 0.42
CA ARG A 238 -8.89 12.42 -0.66
C ARG A 238 -7.67 11.74 -1.29
N ARG A 239 -6.54 12.45 -1.45
CA ARG A 239 -5.27 11.85 -1.91
C ARG A 239 -4.79 10.72 -1.00
N LYS A 240 -4.81 10.94 0.33
CA LYS A 240 -4.49 9.91 1.32
C LYS A 240 -5.44 8.70 1.20
N GLU A 241 -6.73 8.95 1.02
CA GLU A 241 -7.76 7.89 0.88
C GLU A 241 -7.62 7.09 -0.42
N TYR A 242 -7.32 7.73 -1.55
CA TYR A 242 -7.09 7.04 -2.82
C TYR A 242 -5.82 6.19 -2.79
N ASN A 243 -4.75 6.71 -2.20
CA ASN A 243 -3.51 5.94 -2.04
C ASN A 243 -3.68 4.78 -1.07
N GLU A 244 -4.54 4.91 -0.05
CA GLU A 244 -4.88 3.81 0.86
C GLU A 244 -5.41 2.59 0.09
N LEU A 245 -6.26 2.79 -0.93
CA LEU A 245 -6.76 1.70 -1.78
C LEU A 245 -5.61 0.95 -2.47
N VAL A 246 -4.62 1.68 -3.01
CA VAL A 246 -3.44 1.06 -3.65
C VAL A 246 -2.63 0.26 -2.63
N ARG A 247 -2.41 0.82 -1.43
CA ARG A 247 -1.67 0.12 -0.36
C ARG A 247 -2.37 -1.16 0.08
N ILE A 248 -3.69 -1.12 0.28
CA ILE A 248 -4.48 -2.31 0.64
C ILE A 248 -4.39 -3.36 -0.48
N THR A 249 -4.46 -2.93 -1.75
CA THR A 249 -4.32 -3.82 -2.92
C THR A 249 -2.97 -4.53 -2.93
N ASN A 250 -1.88 -3.78 -2.85
CA ASN A 250 -0.52 -4.34 -2.84
C ASN A 250 -0.29 -5.26 -1.63
N ALA A 251 -0.79 -4.87 -0.45
CA ALA A 251 -0.71 -5.71 0.73
C ALA A 251 -1.48 -7.03 0.54
N GLY A 252 -2.66 -7.01 -0.11
CA GLY A 252 -3.40 -8.21 -0.48
C GLY A 252 -2.63 -9.11 -1.45
N ILE A 253 -2.02 -8.54 -2.50
CA ILE A 253 -1.17 -9.28 -3.44
C ILE A 253 -0.01 -9.98 -2.71
N GLU A 254 0.70 -9.24 -1.86
CA GLU A 254 1.81 -9.81 -1.08
C GLU A 254 1.34 -10.93 -0.14
N ARG A 255 0.20 -10.76 0.53
CA ARG A 255 -0.39 -11.81 1.38
C ARG A 255 -0.74 -13.07 0.56
N SER A 256 -1.34 -12.93 -0.62
CA SER A 256 -1.59 -14.07 -1.52
C SER A 256 -0.30 -14.75 -1.94
N ILE A 257 0.77 -13.99 -2.24
CA ILE A 257 2.08 -14.55 -2.57
C ILE A 257 2.66 -15.35 -1.40
N ASP A 258 2.62 -14.81 -0.19
CA ASP A 258 3.17 -15.45 1.00
C ASP A 258 2.39 -16.73 1.35
N LYS A 259 1.06 -16.70 1.27
CA LYS A 259 0.23 -17.91 1.43
C LYS A 259 0.59 -19.00 0.43
N MET A 260 0.81 -18.65 -0.83
CA MET A 260 1.19 -19.62 -1.86
C MET A 260 2.59 -20.19 -1.63
N ARG A 261 3.53 -19.37 -1.14
CA ARG A 261 4.86 -19.84 -0.71
C ARG A 261 4.77 -20.79 0.48
N GLU A 262 3.96 -20.46 1.50
CA GLU A 262 3.71 -21.32 2.66
C GLU A 262 3.05 -22.65 2.30
N ARG A 263 2.14 -22.64 1.32
CA ARG A 263 1.55 -23.85 0.74
C ARG A 263 2.59 -24.73 0.02
N GLY A 264 3.73 -24.17 -0.38
CA GLY A 264 4.82 -24.91 -1.02
C GLY A 264 4.64 -25.09 -2.53
N VAL A 265 4.22 -24.04 -3.24
CA VAL A 265 4.14 -24.07 -4.71
C VAL A 265 5.46 -24.49 -5.37
N LYS A 266 5.37 -25.25 -6.46
CA LYS A 266 6.53 -25.81 -7.16
C LYS A 266 7.25 -24.83 -8.08
N TYR A 267 7.00 -23.53 -8.00
CA TYR A 267 7.70 -22.52 -8.81
C TYR A 267 8.16 -21.35 -7.93
N ARG A 268 9.11 -20.55 -8.42
CA ARG A 268 9.56 -19.35 -7.71
C ARG A 268 8.57 -18.23 -7.92
N LEU A 269 7.90 -17.80 -6.86
CA LEU A 269 7.00 -16.65 -6.90
C LEU A 269 7.71 -15.40 -6.36
N ARG A 270 7.69 -14.31 -7.13
CA ARG A 270 8.33 -13.02 -6.83
C ARG A 270 7.32 -11.87 -6.88
N PHE A 271 7.59 -10.81 -6.13
CA PHE A 271 6.81 -9.58 -6.12
C PHE A 271 7.66 -8.40 -6.57
N ALA A 272 7.25 -7.71 -7.64
CA ALA A 272 7.91 -6.52 -8.16
C ALA A 272 7.19 -5.26 -7.65
N ASN A 273 7.65 -4.72 -6.52
CA ASN A 273 7.09 -3.53 -5.89
C ASN A 273 7.72 -2.24 -6.44
N TRP A 274 7.22 -1.74 -7.57
CA TRP A 274 7.73 -0.52 -8.18
C TRP A 274 7.17 0.78 -7.54
N ASP A 275 6.18 0.67 -6.63
CA ASP A 275 5.62 1.81 -5.91
C ASP A 275 6.67 2.57 -5.10
N VAL A 276 7.67 1.85 -4.59
CA VAL A 276 8.78 2.44 -3.82
C VAL A 276 9.55 3.48 -4.62
N TRP A 277 9.61 3.35 -5.94
CA TRP A 277 10.24 4.32 -6.82
C TRP A 277 9.28 5.45 -7.19
N ALA A 278 8.05 5.12 -7.60
CA ALA A 278 7.06 6.11 -7.99
C ALA A 278 6.71 7.08 -6.85
N SER A 279 6.69 6.57 -5.61
CA SER A 279 6.41 7.32 -4.38
C SER A 279 7.66 7.96 -3.73
N ASP A 280 8.85 7.76 -4.28
CA ASP A 280 10.07 8.39 -3.76
C ASP A 280 10.08 9.89 -4.06
N GLU A 281 10.41 10.70 -3.05
CA GLU A 281 10.38 12.15 -3.18
C GLU A 281 11.41 12.70 -4.19
N ARG A 282 12.49 11.95 -4.43
CA ARG A 282 13.53 12.32 -5.39
C ARG A 282 13.08 12.09 -6.83
N VAL A 283 12.07 11.25 -7.02
CA VAL A 283 11.54 10.90 -8.35
C VAL A 283 10.44 11.85 -8.76
N ALA A 284 9.61 12.33 -7.83
CA ALA A 284 8.41 13.11 -8.14
C ALA A 284 7.48 12.37 -9.14
N GLY A 285 7.26 11.08 -8.90
CA GLY A 285 6.56 10.18 -9.83
C GLY A 285 5.03 10.21 -9.79
N GLN A 286 4.45 10.88 -8.79
CA GLN A 286 3.01 10.87 -8.48
C GLN A 286 2.31 12.15 -8.91
N PHE A 287 1.01 12.11 -9.18
CA PHE A 287 0.19 13.31 -9.39
C PHE A 287 0.22 14.26 -8.19
N CYS A 288 -0.18 15.51 -8.41
CA CYS A 288 -0.26 16.53 -7.34
C CYS A 288 1.09 16.78 -6.64
N TRP A 289 2.22 16.59 -7.35
CA TRP A 289 3.54 16.88 -6.80
C TRP A 289 3.68 18.38 -6.50
N PRO A 290 4.31 18.79 -5.37
CA PRO A 290 4.50 20.21 -5.06
C PRO A 290 5.31 20.91 -6.16
N GLY A 291 4.79 22.03 -6.67
CA GLY A 291 5.39 22.75 -7.80
C GLY A 291 4.93 22.30 -9.18
N SER A 292 4.10 21.25 -9.29
CA SER A 292 3.44 20.90 -10.55
C SER A 292 2.40 21.95 -10.96
N THR A 293 2.25 22.16 -12.27
CA THR A 293 1.38 23.18 -12.88
C THR A 293 -0.02 22.65 -13.22
N GLY A 294 -0.20 21.33 -13.18
CA GLY A 294 -1.41 20.67 -13.65
C GLY A 294 -1.42 20.40 -15.16
N ALA A 295 -0.46 20.92 -15.94
CA ALA A 295 -0.32 20.59 -17.36
C ALA A 295 0.04 19.11 -17.59
N TYR A 296 -0.14 18.60 -18.81
CA TYR A 296 0.37 17.30 -19.21
C TYR A 296 0.82 17.31 -20.68
N PRO A 297 2.09 17.00 -20.99
CA PRO A 297 3.20 16.82 -20.05
C PRO A 297 3.52 18.09 -19.24
N ASP A 298 4.01 17.93 -18.02
CA ASP A 298 4.39 19.05 -17.15
C ASP A 298 5.92 19.26 -17.17
N PRO A 299 6.43 20.40 -17.65
CA PRO A 299 7.87 20.65 -17.69
C PRO A 299 8.52 20.70 -16.29
N TYR A 300 7.75 20.96 -15.23
CA TYR A 300 8.23 20.97 -13.85
C TYR A 300 8.12 19.61 -13.15
N GLN A 301 7.52 18.62 -13.83
CA GLN A 301 7.37 17.26 -13.32
C GLN A 301 7.70 16.23 -14.40
N VAL A 302 8.93 16.30 -14.90
CA VAL A 302 9.39 15.45 -16.01
C VAL A 302 9.32 13.96 -15.71
N ASN A 303 9.40 13.56 -14.43
CA ASN A 303 9.50 12.17 -14.00
C ASN A 303 8.17 11.56 -13.54
N LEU A 304 7.04 12.21 -13.86
CA LEU A 304 5.72 11.64 -13.64
C LEU A 304 5.64 10.23 -14.28
N GLN A 305 5.16 9.23 -13.54
CA GLN A 305 5.17 7.83 -13.96
C GLN A 305 3.88 7.38 -14.67
N PHE A 306 2.86 8.24 -14.72
CA PHE A 306 1.52 7.89 -15.21
C PHE A 306 1.03 8.85 -16.30
N PHE A 307 0.13 8.37 -17.15
CA PHE A 307 -0.68 9.24 -18.01
C PHE A 307 -1.73 9.99 -17.19
N LYS A 308 -1.91 11.29 -17.45
CA LYS A 308 -3.00 12.08 -16.86
C LYS A 308 -3.61 13.08 -17.86
N PRO A 309 -4.84 13.57 -17.61
CA PRO A 309 -5.33 14.75 -18.29
C PRO A 309 -4.51 16.00 -17.98
N ASP A 310 -4.69 17.02 -18.82
CA ASP A 310 -4.43 18.40 -18.40
C ASP A 310 -5.47 18.79 -17.35
N THR A 311 -5.01 19.08 -16.14
CA THR A 311 -5.82 19.43 -14.99
C THR A 311 -5.67 20.90 -14.60
N LYS A 312 -4.96 21.72 -15.39
CA LYS A 312 -4.77 23.15 -15.09
C LYS A 312 -6.13 23.87 -15.06
N LYS A 313 -6.47 24.54 -13.95
CA LYS A 313 -7.65 25.43 -13.90
C LYS A 313 -7.47 26.58 -14.89
N LYS A 314 -8.31 26.64 -15.93
CA LYS A 314 -8.38 27.77 -16.86
C LYS A 314 -9.15 28.91 -16.22
N SER A 315 -8.73 30.16 -16.48
CA SER A 315 -9.46 31.33 -16.00
C SER A 315 -10.74 31.52 -16.80
N ILE A 316 -11.81 32.07 -16.19
CA ILE A 316 -13.10 32.33 -16.86
C ILE A 316 -12.94 33.16 -18.15
N HIS A 317 -11.88 33.98 -18.25
CA HIS A 317 -11.60 34.81 -19.43
C HIS A 317 -11.06 34.01 -20.64
N ASP A 318 -10.51 32.82 -20.45
CA ASP A 318 -10.01 31.97 -21.55
C ASP A 318 -11.13 31.21 -22.26
N GLU A 319 -12.26 30.96 -21.60
CA GLU A 319 -13.42 30.29 -22.19
C GLU A 319 -14.21 31.20 -23.15
N ILE A 320 -14.15 32.52 -22.94
CA ILE A 320 -14.86 33.51 -23.78
C ILE A 320 -14.15 33.72 -25.13
N LYS A 321 -12.82 33.55 -25.20
CA LYS A 321 -12.06 33.73 -26.46
C LYS A 321 -12.34 32.69 -27.54
N LYS A 322 -12.99 31.57 -27.22
CA LYS A 322 -13.37 30.55 -28.23
C LYS A 322 -14.73 30.79 -28.88
N ARG A 323 -15.40 31.93 -28.60
CA ARG A 323 -16.71 32.26 -29.18
C ARG A 323 -16.71 33.39 -30.21
N ASP A 324 -15.59 34.06 -30.46
CA ASP A 324 -15.47 35.04 -31.55
C ASP A 324 -14.65 34.48 -32.71
N THR A 325 -15.34 33.75 -33.59
CA THR A 325 -14.92 33.65 -35.00
C THR A 325 -15.21 34.97 -35.70
N THR A 326 -14.29 35.94 -35.58
CA THR A 326 -14.17 37.00 -36.59
C THR A 326 -13.22 36.52 -37.66
N VAL A 327 -13.80 36.29 -38.85
CA VAL A 327 -13.08 36.07 -40.10
C VAL A 327 -12.22 37.31 -40.35
N ASP A 328 -10.89 37.16 -40.34
CA ASP A 328 -10.05 38.07 -41.10
C ASP A 328 -8.90 37.34 -41.79
N LYS A 329 -8.72 37.68 -43.06
CA LYS A 329 -7.74 37.11 -43.98
C LYS A 329 -6.43 37.86 -43.81
N GLY A 330 -5.34 37.16 -43.48
CA GLY A 330 -4.01 37.72 -43.76
C GLY A 330 -2.84 37.16 -42.97
N ARG A 331 -2.03 36.38 -43.70
CA ARG A 331 -0.57 36.26 -43.65
C ARG A 331 0.10 35.54 -42.45
N LEU A 332 0.66 34.39 -42.84
CA LEU A 332 1.62 33.52 -42.18
C LEU A 332 2.80 34.26 -41.53
N GLU A 333 3.19 33.86 -40.32
CA GLU A 333 4.59 33.67 -39.94
C GLU A 333 4.71 32.46 -39.00
N SER A 334 5.82 31.75 -39.15
CA SER A 334 6.00 30.31 -38.95
C SER A 334 6.42 29.91 -37.54
N GLU A 335 5.66 29.01 -36.90
CA GLU A 335 6.13 28.22 -35.75
C GLU A 335 6.62 26.84 -36.22
N VAL A 336 7.78 26.46 -35.69
CA VAL A 336 8.61 25.31 -36.09
C VAL A 336 7.93 23.99 -35.73
N THR A 337 7.69 23.18 -36.76
CA THR A 337 7.10 21.85 -36.71
C THR A 337 8.09 20.81 -36.15
N TYR A 338 7.78 20.16 -35.03
CA TYR A 338 8.23 18.79 -34.77
C TYR A 338 7.15 17.84 -35.28
N GLY A 339 7.41 17.21 -36.42
CA GLY A 339 6.45 16.37 -37.14
C GLY A 339 6.03 15.13 -36.37
N VAL A 340 4.76 15.09 -35.97
CA VAL A 340 3.99 13.86 -35.86
C VAL A 340 3.12 13.83 -37.12
N ASN A 341 3.32 12.83 -37.96
CA ASN A 341 2.62 12.66 -39.25
C ASN A 341 1.09 12.85 -39.10
N GLU A 342 0.59 13.96 -39.65
CA GLU A 342 -0.82 14.28 -39.87
C GLU A 342 -1.56 13.17 -40.65
N SER A 343 -0.82 12.34 -41.40
CA SER A 343 -1.39 11.23 -42.19
C SER A 343 -1.92 10.05 -41.37
N LEU A 344 -1.63 9.97 -40.06
CA LEU A 344 -2.25 8.97 -39.18
C LEU A 344 -3.62 9.42 -38.66
N TYR A 345 -3.89 10.73 -38.66
CA TYR A 345 -5.13 11.33 -38.15
C TYR A 345 -6.33 11.11 -39.07
N ASP A 346 -6.12 11.05 -40.39
CA ASP A 346 -7.21 10.81 -41.35
C ASP A 346 -7.69 9.35 -41.42
N MET A 347 -6.87 8.39 -40.97
CA MET A 347 -7.21 6.95 -41.04
C MET A 347 -8.08 6.44 -39.88
N LEU A 348 -8.20 7.19 -38.78
CA LEU A 348 -8.93 6.78 -37.57
C LEU A 348 -10.44 7.13 -37.58
N GLY A 349 -10.95 7.74 -38.66
CA GLY A 349 -12.39 7.84 -38.93
C GLY A 349 -13.22 8.70 -37.97
N ASP A 350 -12.62 9.39 -37.00
CA ASP A 350 -13.35 10.01 -35.90
C ASP A 350 -13.54 11.53 -36.12
N ARG A 351 -14.43 11.86 -37.06
CA ARG A 351 -14.88 13.24 -37.31
C ARG A 351 -16.03 13.58 -36.37
N SER A 352 -15.73 14.02 -35.15
CA SER A 352 -16.73 14.60 -34.22
C SER A 352 -16.36 16.03 -33.82
N PRO A 353 -17.28 17.03 -33.92
CA PRO A 353 -16.99 18.43 -33.63
C PRO A 353 -16.89 18.78 -32.14
N ASN A 354 -17.15 17.86 -31.19
CA ASN A 354 -17.05 18.18 -29.75
C ASN A 354 -16.73 16.95 -28.84
N PRO A 355 -15.45 16.74 -28.46
CA PRO A 355 -15.01 15.58 -27.68
C PRO A 355 -15.50 15.56 -26.21
N ALA A 356 -15.93 16.70 -25.65
CA ALA A 356 -16.45 16.76 -24.29
C ALA A 356 -17.88 16.18 -24.16
N VAL A 357 -18.72 16.41 -25.17
CA VAL A 357 -20.10 15.89 -25.22
C VAL A 357 -20.11 14.38 -25.46
N GLU A 358 -19.21 13.90 -26.31
CA GLU A 358 -18.98 12.48 -26.54
C GLU A 358 -18.59 11.74 -25.25
N ALA A 359 -17.63 12.30 -24.50
CA ALA A 359 -17.22 11.75 -23.21
C ALA A 359 -18.38 11.66 -22.21
N ILE A 360 -19.22 12.71 -22.09
CA ILE A 360 -20.42 12.69 -21.23
C ILE A 360 -21.38 11.57 -21.66
N HIS A 361 -21.65 11.43 -22.96
CA HIS A 361 -22.55 10.39 -23.46
C HIS A 361 -22.02 8.96 -23.23
N MET A 362 -20.70 8.77 -23.27
CA MET A 362 -20.04 7.51 -22.92
C MET A 362 -20.01 7.25 -21.41
N LEU A 363 -20.12 8.30 -20.59
CA LEU A 363 -20.07 8.25 -19.12
C LEU A 363 -21.46 8.08 -18.45
N ASN A 364 -22.53 8.53 -19.10
CA ASN A 364 -23.89 8.68 -18.53
C ASN A 364 -24.95 7.71 -19.12
N GLY A 365 -24.57 6.54 -19.65
CA GLY A 365 -25.51 5.62 -20.32
C GLY A 365 -26.80 5.35 -19.52
N ARG A 366 -27.96 5.64 -20.13
CA ARG A 366 -29.31 5.31 -19.62
C ARG A 366 -29.72 3.94 -20.16
N ASP A 367 -29.48 2.88 -19.40
CA ASP A 367 -30.19 1.60 -19.58
C ASP A 367 -30.53 1.02 -18.20
N SER A 368 -31.72 0.45 -18.07
CA SER A 368 -32.16 -0.31 -16.90
C SER A 368 -31.50 -1.70 -16.93
N VAL A 369 -30.51 -1.94 -16.07
CA VAL A 369 -29.71 -3.17 -16.05
C VAL A 369 -30.28 -4.22 -15.08
N PRO A 370 -30.31 -5.53 -15.44
CA PRO A 370 -30.70 -6.63 -14.54
C PRO A 370 -29.73 -6.84 -13.37
N ARG A 371 -30.27 -7.27 -12.22
CA ARG A 371 -29.64 -7.34 -10.89
C ARG A 371 -28.80 -8.62 -10.59
N ASP A 372 -28.11 -9.21 -11.56
CA ASP A 372 -27.48 -10.53 -11.37
C ASP A 372 -25.93 -10.52 -11.21
N ASP A 373 -25.33 -9.45 -10.69
CA ASP A 373 -23.96 -9.49 -10.15
C ASP A 373 -24.03 -9.24 -8.63
N VAL A 374 -23.84 -10.30 -7.85
CA VAL A 374 -23.87 -10.29 -6.37
C VAL A 374 -22.74 -9.42 -5.76
N HIS A 375 -21.77 -8.95 -6.56
CA HIS A 375 -20.62 -8.15 -6.12
C HIS A 375 -20.41 -6.83 -6.91
N GLY A 376 -21.31 -6.54 -7.85
CA GLY A 376 -21.65 -5.24 -8.47
C GLY A 376 -20.59 -4.15 -8.62
N CYS A 377 -19.62 -4.30 -9.55
CA CYS A 377 -18.97 -3.11 -10.13
C CYS A 377 -19.90 -2.51 -11.19
N THR A 378 -20.33 -1.27 -11.01
CA THR A 378 -21.39 -0.68 -11.83
C THR A 378 -20.88 -0.11 -13.15
N ALA A 379 -19.61 0.31 -13.25
CA ALA A 379 -19.06 0.79 -14.51
C ALA A 379 -19.00 -0.31 -15.58
N HIS A 380 -18.72 -1.57 -15.25
CA HIS A 380 -18.49 -2.61 -16.27
C HIS A 380 -19.76 -3.12 -16.97
N LEU A 381 -20.94 -2.90 -16.38
CA LEU A 381 -22.23 -3.22 -17.02
C LEU A 381 -22.65 -2.16 -18.05
N ASP A 382 -22.03 -0.99 -18.02
CA ASP A 382 -22.09 -0.04 -19.13
C ASP A 382 -21.22 -0.61 -20.26
N LYS A 383 -21.85 -1.07 -21.34
CA LYS A 383 -21.19 -1.68 -22.52
C LYS A 383 -20.20 -0.73 -23.23
N ARG A 384 -19.90 0.44 -22.65
CA ARG A 384 -18.99 1.51 -23.09
C ARG A 384 -17.95 1.94 -22.04
N SER A 385 -17.80 1.21 -20.93
CA SER A 385 -16.90 1.60 -19.82
C SER A 385 -15.40 1.65 -20.16
N TRP A 386 -14.68 2.46 -19.36
CA TRP A 386 -13.31 2.97 -19.44
C TRP A 386 -12.18 1.95 -19.69
N GLY A 387 -12.47 0.65 -19.67
CA GLY A 387 -11.50 -0.42 -19.90
C GLY A 387 -11.59 -1.14 -21.25
N SER A 388 -12.71 -1.02 -21.99
CA SER A 388 -12.91 -1.82 -23.23
C SER A 388 -13.52 -1.09 -24.42
N ARG A 389 -13.94 0.19 -24.28
CA ARG A 389 -14.60 0.93 -25.38
C ARG A 389 -14.43 2.45 -25.41
N LEU A 390 -13.68 3.04 -24.48
CA LEU A 390 -13.23 4.42 -24.68
C LEU A 390 -12.14 4.44 -25.76
N PRO A 391 -12.11 5.48 -26.62
CA PRO A 391 -10.95 5.72 -27.47
C PRO A 391 -9.68 5.71 -26.61
N ALA A 392 -8.62 5.05 -27.09
CA ALA A 392 -7.36 4.87 -26.37
C ALA A 392 -6.79 6.19 -25.77
N ARG A 393 -7.15 7.34 -26.35
CA ARG A 393 -6.81 8.68 -25.86
C ARG A 393 -7.19 8.91 -24.39
N TRP A 394 -8.29 8.32 -23.92
CA TRP A 394 -8.80 8.49 -22.55
C TRP A 394 -8.54 7.28 -21.65
N GLY A 395 -8.63 6.05 -22.20
CA GLY A 395 -8.46 4.81 -21.43
C GLY A 395 -7.08 4.64 -20.80
N LYS A 396 -6.07 5.36 -21.30
CA LYS A 396 -4.71 5.33 -20.76
C LYS A 396 -4.52 6.12 -19.46
N TRP A 397 -5.42 7.03 -19.09
CA TRP A 397 -5.23 7.82 -17.86
C TRP A 397 -5.15 6.92 -16.63
N PHE A 398 -4.34 7.31 -15.64
CA PHE A 398 -4.00 6.51 -14.46
C PHE A 398 -3.25 5.19 -14.76
N HIS A 399 -2.85 4.94 -16.01
CA HIS A 399 -1.94 3.84 -16.35
C HIS A 399 -0.49 4.35 -16.40
N PRO A 400 0.51 3.45 -16.26
CA PRO A 400 1.91 3.81 -16.41
C PRO A 400 2.14 4.42 -17.79
N ASN A 401 2.87 5.53 -17.83
CA ASN A 401 3.37 6.06 -19.09
C ASN A 401 4.65 5.32 -19.51
N GLU A 402 5.32 5.79 -20.55
CA GLU A 402 6.56 5.18 -21.05
C GLU A 402 7.63 5.07 -19.94
N LYS A 403 7.77 6.10 -19.09
CA LYS A 403 8.68 6.06 -17.92
C LYS A 403 8.21 5.07 -16.87
N GLY A 404 6.90 5.03 -16.59
CA GLY A 404 6.30 4.04 -15.70
C GLY A 404 6.57 2.61 -16.14
N HIS A 405 6.44 2.31 -17.43
CA HIS A 405 6.74 0.98 -17.97
C HIS A 405 8.23 0.64 -17.93
N ILE A 406 9.13 1.60 -18.13
CA ILE A 406 10.57 1.41 -17.91
C ILE A 406 10.85 1.07 -16.44
N THR A 407 10.22 1.78 -15.51
CA THR A 407 10.34 1.50 -14.07
C THR A 407 9.84 0.09 -13.75
N ILE A 408 8.63 -0.26 -14.17
CA ILE A 408 8.07 -1.60 -13.96
C ILE A 408 9.00 -2.67 -14.52
N ALA A 409 9.47 -2.52 -15.77
CA ALA A 409 10.38 -3.48 -16.39
C ALA A 409 11.68 -3.64 -15.59
N SER A 410 12.22 -2.55 -15.04
CA SER A 410 13.44 -2.57 -14.22
C SER A 410 13.25 -3.39 -12.94
N PHE A 411 12.13 -3.21 -12.23
CA PHE A 411 11.80 -3.99 -11.04
C PHE A 411 11.53 -5.46 -11.37
N VAL A 412 10.86 -5.74 -12.49
CA VAL A 412 10.61 -7.11 -12.95
C VAL A 412 11.92 -7.82 -13.33
N LEU A 413 12.81 -7.15 -14.08
CA LEU A 413 14.13 -7.69 -14.42
C LEU A 413 14.95 -8.01 -13.17
N ASN A 414 14.93 -7.13 -12.16
CA ASN A 414 15.58 -7.40 -10.88
C ASN A 414 15.03 -8.68 -10.23
N GLU A 415 13.71 -8.89 -10.25
CA GLU A 415 13.08 -10.08 -9.69
C GLU A 415 13.39 -11.37 -10.47
N ILE A 416 13.49 -11.29 -11.80
CA ILE A 416 13.90 -12.40 -12.66
C ILE A 416 15.34 -12.82 -12.34
N ILE A 417 16.27 -11.87 -12.32
CA ILE A 417 17.70 -12.10 -12.04
C ILE A 417 17.86 -12.62 -10.61
N SER A 418 17.14 -12.03 -9.67
CA SER A 418 17.00 -12.49 -8.29
C SER A 418 16.59 -13.95 -8.18
N ALA A 419 15.54 -14.36 -8.88
CA ALA A 419 15.05 -15.74 -8.87
C ALA A 419 16.05 -16.70 -9.49
N ARG A 420 16.73 -16.28 -10.57
CA ARG A 420 17.76 -17.07 -11.23
C ARG A 420 19.01 -17.24 -10.36
N ALA A 421 19.47 -16.18 -9.69
CA ALA A 421 20.59 -16.23 -8.76
C ALA A 421 20.32 -17.26 -7.64
N GLN A 422 19.12 -17.21 -7.06
CA GLN A 422 18.68 -18.17 -6.05
C GLN A 422 18.63 -19.61 -6.59
N PHE A 423 18.16 -19.82 -7.82
CA PHE A 423 18.18 -21.15 -8.45
C PHE A 423 19.60 -21.69 -8.64
N LEU A 424 20.54 -20.81 -9.01
CA LEU A 424 21.94 -21.16 -9.26
C LEU A 424 22.78 -21.25 -7.97
N GLY A 425 22.23 -20.90 -6.80
CA GLY A 425 22.99 -20.81 -5.56
C GLY A 425 24.08 -19.74 -5.59
N LYS A 426 23.84 -18.64 -6.31
CA LYS A 426 24.77 -17.51 -6.45
C LYS A 426 24.20 -16.26 -5.79
N GLU A 427 25.08 -15.35 -5.37
CA GLU A 427 24.68 -14.01 -4.97
C GLU A 427 23.99 -13.29 -6.13
N ASN A 428 22.92 -12.55 -5.84
CA ASN A 428 22.30 -11.68 -6.82
C ASN A 428 23.27 -10.53 -7.18
N PRO A 429 23.65 -10.38 -8.46
CA PRO A 429 24.65 -9.40 -8.91
C PRO A 429 24.12 -7.95 -8.93
N ILE A 430 22.80 -7.73 -8.81
CA ILE A 430 22.18 -6.40 -8.84
C ILE A 430 21.97 -5.86 -7.42
N CYS A 431 21.42 -6.70 -6.53
CA CYS A 431 21.19 -6.39 -5.12
C CYS A 431 21.61 -7.59 -4.30
N LYS A 432 22.49 -7.44 -3.29
CA LYS A 432 22.91 -8.57 -2.46
C LYS A 432 21.69 -9.19 -1.78
N ASP A 433 21.58 -10.52 -1.68
CA ASP A 433 20.41 -11.18 -1.05
C ASP A 433 20.19 -10.72 0.40
N GLU A 434 21.24 -10.30 1.08
CA GLU A 434 21.18 -9.68 2.40
C GLU A 434 20.44 -8.33 2.44
N ASP A 435 20.31 -7.64 1.30
CA ASP A 435 19.57 -6.38 1.13
C ASP A 435 18.11 -6.61 0.70
N ARG A 436 17.63 -7.87 0.70
CA ARG A 436 16.22 -8.16 0.47
C ARG A 436 15.36 -7.85 1.69
N ASP A 437 14.12 -7.48 1.37
CA ASP A 437 13.08 -7.30 2.36
C ASP A 437 12.61 -8.69 2.84
N GLU A 438 12.48 -8.86 4.16
CA GLU A 438 12.00 -10.08 4.80
C GLU A 438 10.91 -9.71 5.80
N PHE A 439 9.70 -10.22 5.60
CA PHE A 439 8.59 -10.05 6.52
C PHE A 439 8.29 -11.37 7.23
N HIS A 440 8.20 -11.32 8.56
CA HIS A 440 7.94 -12.49 9.38
C HIS A 440 6.94 -12.14 10.49
N CYS A 441 5.81 -12.83 10.50
CA CYS A 441 4.85 -12.76 11.59
C CYS A 441 5.24 -13.72 12.71
N ARG A 442 5.04 -13.30 13.96
CA ARG A 442 5.41 -14.12 15.11
C ARG A 442 4.40 -15.27 15.28
N GLY A 443 4.85 -16.48 15.00
CA GLY A 443 4.31 -17.77 15.45
C GLY A 443 2.87 -18.13 15.02
N ASN A 444 2.72 -18.96 13.99
CA ASN A 444 1.43 -19.61 13.65
C ASN A 444 1.11 -20.87 14.50
N LYS A 445 1.88 -21.19 15.57
CA LYS A 445 1.72 -22.45 16.35
C LYS A 445 2.12 -22.33 17.83
N GLY A 446 1.22 -22.77 18.71
CA GLY A 446 1.53 -23.23 20.08
C GLY A 446 1.90 -22.13 21.10
N ASP A 447 2.89 -22.43 21.95
CA ASP A 447 3.30 -21.62 23.13
C ASP A 447 3.66 -20.15 22.81
N GLN A 448 4.04 -19.83 21.57
CA GLN A 448 4.40 -18.47 21.15
C GLN A 448 3.21 -17.49 21.09
N LEU A 449 1.97 -18.01 21.06
CA LEU A 449 0.74 -17.18 21.02
C LEU A 449 0.23 -16.80 22.41
N SER A 450 0.90 -17.23 23.47
CA SER A 450 0.52 -16.87 24.84
C SER A 450 1.00 -15.47 25.27
N HIS A 451 1.60 -14.71 24.35
CA HIS A 451 2.08 -13.34 24.57
C HIS A 451 1.44 -12.42 23.52
N TYR A 452 0.55 -11.55 23.94
CA TYR A 452 -0.17 -10.66 23.04
C TYR A 452 -0.47 -9.30 23.65
N VAL A 453 -0.66 -8.32 22.77
CA VAL A 453 -1.15 -6.98 23.09
C VAL A 453 -2.50 -6.76 22.40
N GLN A 454 -3.39 -6.01 23.06
CA GLN A 454 -4.67 -5.63 22.45
C GLN A 454 -4.47 -4.70 21.22
N SER A 455 -5.23 -4.93 20.14
CA SER A 455 -5.04 -4.20 18.87
C SER A 455 -5.11 -2.69 19.02
N HIS A 456 -6.07 -2.17 19.79
CA HIS A 456 -6.26 -0.73 19.95
C HIS A 456 -5.08 -0.05 20.66
N ILE A 457 -4.44 -0.75 21.61
CA ILE A 457 -3.24 -0.27 22.30
C ILE A 457 -2.09 -0.18 21.29
N ALA A 458 -1.87 -1.24 20.51
CA ALA A 458 -0.83 -1.24 19.48
C ALA A 458 -1.06 -0.12 18.46
N ASP A 459 -2.31 0.09 18.01
CA ASP A 459 -2.71 1.12 17.04
C ASP A 459 -2.45 2.56 17.49
N GLU A 460 -2.39 2.78 18.80
CA GLU A 460 -2.02 4.06 19.40
C GLU A 460 -0.51 4.17 19.57
N THR A 461 0.12 3.17 20.19
CA THR A 461 1.53 3.24 20.61
C THR A 461 2.52 3.26 19.46
N TYR A 462 2.26 2.59 18.33
CA TYR A 462 3.20 2.62 17.20
C TYR A 462 3.32 4.04 16.62
N LYS A 463 2.22 4.81 16.63
CA LYS A 463 2.20 6.19 16.15
C LYS A 463 3.02 7.06 17.09
N THR A 464 2.81 6.92 18.40
CA THR A 464 3.59 7.60 19.44
C THR A 464 5.08 7.28 19.29
N TYR A 465 5.43 6.00 19.17
CA TYR A 465 6.81 5.56 18.96
C TYR A 465 7.43 6.23 17.73
N CYS A 466 6.86 6.03 16.53
CA CYS A 466 7.40 6.59 15.28
C CYS A 466 7.44 8.12 15.24
N ASN A 467 6.55 8.81 15.97
CA ASN A 467 6.55 10.26 16.09
C ASN A 467 7.71 10.79 16.93
N GLU A 468 8.20 9.99 17.87
CA GLU A 468 9.16 10.39 18.90
C GLU A 468 10.55 9.77 18.73
N VAL A 469 10.78 8.92 17.72
CA VAL A 469 12.13 8.44 17.38
C VAL A 469 13.03 9.63 17.05
N GLN A 470 14.15 9.73 17.77
CA GLN A 470 15.17 10.75 17.55
C GLN A 470 16.46 10.08 17.03
N PRO A 471 16.69 10.05 15.71
CA PRO A 471 17.88 9.41 15.16
C PRO A 471 19.14 10.18 15.58
N PRO A 472 20.20 9.50 16.04
CA PRO A 472 21.46 10.14 16.38
C PRO A 472 22.12 10.76 15.13
N GLU A 473 22.58 12.00 15.25
CA GLU A 473 23.10 12.78 14.13
C GLU A 473 24.41 12.18 13.59
N GLY A 474 24.42 11.80 12.31
CA GLY A 474 25.60 11.27 11.61
C GLY A 474 26.06 9.87 12.03
N GLN A 475 25.39 9.23 12.99
CA GLN A 475 25.77 7.89 13.46
C GLN A 475 25.21 6.82 12.52
N ALA A 476 26.10 5.97 12.00
CA ALA A 476 25.70 4.81 11.21
C ALA A 476 25.26 3.63 12.09
N ASN A 477 24.36 2.80 11.57
CA ASN A 477 23.90 1.56 12.20
C ASN A 477 23.29 1.76 13.59
N TRP A 478 22.61 2.88 13.78
CA TRP A 478 21.97 3.14 15.06
C TRP A 478 20.79 2.19 15.30
N HIS A 479 20.42 2.08 16.56
CA HIS A 479 19.31 1.29 17.03
C HIS A 479 18.53 2.11 18.05
N ASP A 480 17.21 2.01 17.97
CA ASP A 480 16.28 2.62 18.91
C ASP A 480 15.28 1.54 19.34
N GLU A 481 14.97 1.50 20.63
CA GLU A 481 13.91 0.66 21.15
C GLU A 481 13.16 1.36 22.27
N ARG A 482 11.88 1.01 22.41
CA ARG A 482 11.03 1.53 23.48
C ARG A 482 10.02 0.51 23.95
N VAL A 483 9.99 0.31 25.26
CA VAL A 483 8.98 -0.49 25.95
C VAL A 483 7.80 0.41 26.32
N PHE A 484 6.59 -0.08 26.07
CA PHE A 484 5.34 0.56 26.47
C PHE A 484 4.65 -0.31 27.52
N TYR A 485 4.08 0.34 28.53
CA TYR A 485 3.32 -0.29 29.62
C TYR A 485 4.06 -1.46 30.27
N GLU A 486 5.31 -1.22 30.67
CA GLU A 486 6.17 -2.16 31.38
C GLU A 486 5.46 -2.74 32.62
N ASP A 487 5.69 -4.02 32.90
CA ASP A 487 5.07 -4.78 34.00
C ASP A 487 3.52 -4.87 33.95
N THR A 488 2.93 -4.67 32.77
CA THR A 488 1.49 -4.89 32.52
C THR A 488 1.26 -6.04 31.53
N PRO A 489 0.06 -6.66 31.52
CA PRO A 489 -0.27 -7.70 30.55
C PRO A 489 -0.16 -7.27 29.08
N ASP A 490 -0.26 -5.97 28.81
CA ASP A 490 -0.18 -5.38 27.46
C ASP A 490 1.19 -4.72 27.20
N GLU A 491 2.21 -5.07 27.98
CA GLU A 491 3.62 -4.71 27.73
C GLU A 491 4.02 -5.11 26.30
N HIS A 492 4.67 -4.20 25.60
CA HIS A 492 5.22 -4.47 24.28
C HIS A 492 6.39 -3.53 23.97
N LYS A 493 7.24 -3.95 23.03
CA LYS A 493 8.44 -3.23 22.62
C LYS A 493 8.46 -3.03 21.11
N TYR A 494 8.66 -1.78 20.69
CA TYR A 494 9.02 -1.46 19.32
C TYR A 494 10.53 -1.29 19.23
N MET A 495 11.09 -1.73 18.12
CA MET A 495 12.52 -1.66 17.84
C MET A 495 12.78 -1.32 16.37
N ILE A 496 13.72 -0.42 16.15
CA ILE A 496 14.30 -0.10 14.85
C ILE A 496 15.80 -0.32 14.93
N SER A 497 16.36 -1.04 13.96
CA SER A 497 17.80 -1.27 13.86
C SER A 497 18.27 -1.04 12.44
N LEU A 498 19.33 -0.24 12.28
CA LEU A 498 19.95 0.06 11.00
C LEU A 498 21.25 -0.75 10.86
N THR A 499 21.59 -1.09 9.62
CA THR A 499 22.81 -1.84 9.30
C THR A 499 23.53 -1.24 8.08
N LYS A 500 24.76 -1.72 7.81
CA LYS A 500 25.54 -1.40 6.60
C LYS A 500 25.68 0.11 6.30
N GLY A 501 26.00 0.91 7.30
CA GLY A 501 26.26 2.34 7.13
C GLY A 501 25.01 3.20 6.98
N ALA A 502 23.81 2.66 7.22
CA ALA A 502 22.59 3.45 7.14
C ALA A 502 22.51 4.43 8.33
N THR A 503 22.14 5.68 8.03
CA THR A 503 22.05 6.78 9.00
C THR A 503 20.66 7.42 9.03
N GLN A 504 19.93 7.37 7.92
CA GLN A 504 18.69 8.10 7.72
C GLN A 504 17.51 7.44 8.44
N PHE A 505 16.59 8.25 8.95
CA PHE A 505 15.31 7.77 9.48
C PHE A 505 14.17 8.30 8.62
N SER A 506 13.23 7.43 8.26
CA SER A 506 11.98 7.82 7.62
C SER A 506 10.82 7.52 8.55
N LYS A 507 10.24 8.60 9.11
CA LYS A 507 9.04 8.51 9.95
C LYS A 507 7.88 7.82 9.22
N GLN A 508 7.69 8.12 7.93
CA GLN A 508 6.64 7.50 7.13
C GLN A 508 6.88 6.00 6.99
N GLU A 509 8.13 5.59 6.76
CA GLU A 509 8.47 4.18 6.66
C GLU A 509 8.20 3.46 7.99
N CYS A 510 8.60 4.04 9.12
CA CYS A 510 8.29 3.53 10.46
C CYS A 510 6.78 3.28 10.63
N LEU A 511 5.96 4.29 10.33
CA LEU A 511 4.50 4.20 10.45
C LEU A 511 3.93 3.10 9.55
N THR A 512 4.32 3.05 8.27
CA THR A 512 3.81 2.05 7.34
C THR A 512 4.23 0.64 7.70
N THR A 513 5.46 0.47 8.20
CA THR A 513 6.01 -0.83 8.53
C THR A 513 5.38 -1.39 9.80
N PHE A 514 5.23 -0.60 10.87
CA PHE A 514 4.57 -1.09 12.07
C PHE A 514 3.07 -1.29 11.88
N MET A 515 2.39 -0.42 11.13
CA MET A 515 1.00 -0.67 10.69
C MET A 515 0.90 -2.04 10.02
N ARG A 516 1.86 -2.37 9.15
CA ARG A 516 1.88 -3.66 8.46
C ARG A 516 2.23 -4.84 9.36
N ILE A 517 3.12 -4.68 10.35
CA ILE A 517 3.36 -5.72 11.35
C ILE A 517 2.09 -5.96 12.18
N ILE A 518 1.39 -4.90 12.60
CA ILE A 518 0.20 -4.98 13.46
C ILE A 518 -1.01 -5.56 12.72
N HIS A 519 -1.28 -5.11 11.50
CA HIS A 519 -2.48 -5.51 10.74
C HIS A 519 -2.22 -6.55 9.67
N GLY A 520 -0.97 -6.76 9.26
CA GLY A 520 -0.58 -7.82 8.32
C GLY A 520 -0.36 -9.17 9.01
N CYS A 521 -0.11 -9.17 10.31
CA CYS A 521 -0.08 -10.37 11.15
C CYS A 521 -1.39 -10.55 11.93
N ASP A 522 -1.64 -11.77 12.40
CA ASP A 522 -2.75 -12.09 13.32
C ASP A 522 -4.14 -11.62 12.84
N LEU A 523 -4.43 -11.87 11.56
CA LEU A 523 -5.73 -11.60 10.94
C LEU A 523 -6.86 -12.37 11.66
N TYR A 524 -8.11 -11.91 11.47
CA TYR A 524 -9.29 -12.53 12.06
C TYR A 524 -9.32 -14.04 11.79
N ARG A 525 -9.25 -14.83 12.86
CA ARG A 525 -9.33 -16.29 12.86
C ARG A 525 -10.28 -16.73 13.98
N PRO A 526 -10.92 -17.90 13.89
CA PRO A 526 -11.80 -18.41 14.95
C PRO A 526 -11.11 -18.48 16.33
N GLU A 527 -9.80 -18.70 16.36
CA GLU A 527 -8.99 -18.76 17.57
C GLU A 527 -8.52 -17.38 18.08
N ASN A 528 -8.69 -16.32 17.29
CA ASN A 528 -8.35 -14.92 17.64
C ASN A 528 -9.51 -13.94 17.33
N PRO A 529 -10.71 -14.13 17.90
CA PRO A 529 -11.86 -13.28 17.59
C PRO A 529 -11.70 -11.84 18.06
N LEU A 530 -10.75 -11.58 18.96
CA LEU A 530 -10.46 -10.26 19.53
C LEU A 530 -9.32 -9.51 18.81
N ASN A 531 -8.78 -10.09 17.73
CA ASN A 531 -7.70 -9.48 16.93
C ASN A 531 -6.46 -9.11 17.77
N LEU A 532 -6.09 -9.96 18.72
CA LEU A 532 -4.92 -9.80 19.59
C LEU A 532 -3.63 -9.93 18.79
N LYS A 533 -2.61 -9.14 19.13
CA LYS A 533 -1.37 -8.99 18.34
C LYS A 533 -0.19 -9.68 19.01
N HIS A 534 0.47 -10.59 18.30
CA HIS A 534 1.63 -11.36 18.79
C HIS A 534 2.96 -10.75 18.33
N GLY A 535 2.90 -9.75 17.45
CA GLY A 535 4.05 -9.04 16.94
C GLY A 535 4.65 -9.66 15.68
N GLY A 536 5.86 -9.23 15.34
CA GLY A 536 6.51 -9.64 14.10
C GLY A 536 7.71 -8.77 13.77
N THR A 537 8.37 -9.12 12.68
CA THR A 537 9.57 -8.43 12.19
C THR A 537 9.45 -8.13 10.71
N TRP A 538 9.91 -6.94 10.32
CA TRP A 538 10.07 -6.52 8.94
C TRP A 538 11.49 -6.02 8.73
N LYS A 539 12.26 -6.73 7.91
CA LYS A 539 13.53 -6.24 7.37
C LYS A 539 13.25 -5.59 6.03
N LYS A 540 13.70 -4.35 5.84
CA LYS A 540 13.58 -3.59 4.59
C LYS A 540 14.96 -3.10 4.16
N GLY A 541 15.63 -3.85 3.29
CA GLY A 541 17.04 -3.66 2.98
C GLY A 541 17.94 -3.56 4.21
N ARG A 542 18.41 -2.34 4.51
CA ARG A 542 19.32 -2.04 5.63
C ARG A 542 18.61 -1.78 6.97
N TYR A 543 17.28 -1.72 6.98
CA TYR A 543 16.46 -1.40 8.15
C TYR A 543 15.78 -2.66 8.67
N ARG A 544 15.66 -2.78 9.98
CA ARG A 544 14.87 -3.84 10.64
C ARG A 544 13.92 -3.20 11.64
N TYR A 545 12.65 -3.52 11.51
CA TYR A 545 11.56 -3.10 12.37
C TYR A 545 11.00 -4.32 13.09
N GLU A 546 10.78 -4.23 14.39
CA GLU A 546 10.34 -5.37 15.19
C GLU A 546 9.38 -4.94 16.29
N LEU A 547 8.23 -5.62 16.35
CA LEU A 547 7.27 -5.53 17.45
C LEU A 547 7.36 -6.82 18.27
N LYS A 548 7.79 -6.69 19.52
CA LYS A 548 7.81 -7.78 20.50
C LYS A 548 6.72 -7.56 21.53
N THR A 549 6.00 -8.62 21.85
CA THR A 549 5.13 -8.68 23.02
C THR A 549 5.95 -8.90 24.30
N GLY A 550 5.42 -8.45 25.43
CA GLY A 550 6.04 -8.54 26.73
C GLY A 550 6.18 -9.97 27.25
N HIS A 551 6.76 -10.08 28.44
CA HIS A 551 7.19 -11.36 29.01
C HIS A 551 6.09 -12.12 29.79
N ILE A 552 4.96 -11.48 30.08
CA ILE A 552 3.86 -12.09 30.83
C ILE A 552 3.12 -13.12 29.96
N ARG A 553 3.01 -14.36 30.47
CA ARG A 553 2.30 -15.44 29.79
C ARG A 553 0.80 -15.37 30.11
N ARG A 554 -0.01 -15.23 29.08
CA ARG A 554 -1.46 -15.04 29.14
C ARG A 554 -2.22 -16.27 28.62
N PRO A 555 -3.49 -16.46 29.00
CA PRO A 555 -4.33 -17.53 28.48
C PRO A 555 -4.50 -17.38 26.96
N TRP A 556 -4.50 -18.50 26.23
CA TRP A 556 -4.73 -18.53 24.80
C TRP A 556 -5.37 -19.87 24.39
N PRO A 557 -6.38 -19.90 23.49
CA PRO A 557 -7.07 -18.77 22.87
C PRO A 557 -8.08 -18.11 23.82
N VAL A 558 -8.40 -16.82 23.57
CA VAL A 558 -9.39 -16.08 24.38
C VAL A 558 -10.50 -15.53 23.50
N ALA A 559 -11.72 -15.98 23.77
CA ALA A 559 -12.89 -15.59 23.00
C ALA A 559 -13.47 -14.22 23.42
N ARG A 560 -13.35 -13.85 24.70
CA ARG A 560 -13.95 -12.63 25.26
C ARG A 560 -13.31 -12.21 26.60
N PRO A 561 -13.39 -10.91 26.94
CA PRO A 561 -13.13 -10.42 28.30
C PRO A 561 -13.99 -11.16 29.34
N SER A 562 -13.42 -11.38 30.52
CA SER A 562 -14.09 -12.09 31.63
C SER A 562 -13.60 -11.59 32.99
N GLY A 563 -14.29 -11.96 34.05
CA GLY A 563 -13.92 -11.62 35.42
C GLY A 563 -14.76 -12.34 36.47
N THR A 564 -14.34 -12.21 37.73
CA THR A 564 -15.11 -12.62 38.90
C THR A 564 -15.16 -11.50 39.92
N CYS A 565 -16.18 -11.49 40.75
CA CYS A 565 -16.28 -10.56 41.85
C CYS A 565 -17.02 -11.16 43.04
N GLU A 566 -16.45 -10.98 44.22
CA GLU A 566 -17.01 -11.44 45.48
C GLU A 566 -17.03 -10.31 46.50
N GLY A 567 -18.13 -10.20 47.26
CA GLY A 567 -18.34 -9.21 48.31
C GLY A 567 -18.82 -9.88 49.61
N TRP A 568 -17.96 -9.87 50.64
CA TRP A 568 -18.23 -10.54 51.92
C TRP A 568 -18.36 -9.55 53.07
N TYR A 569 -19.49 -9.57 53.76
CA TYR A 569 -19.77 -8.78 54.96
C TYR A 569 -18.86 -9.19 56.14
N LYS A 570 -18.31 -8.19 56.83
CA LYS A 570 -17.38 -8.34 57.97
C LYS A 570 -17.83 -7.56 59.22
N GLY A 571 -19.13 -7.33 59.38
CA GLY A 571 -19.70 -6.63 60.54
C GLY A 571 -19.96 -5.15 60.26
N VAL A 572 -18.91 -4.31 60.20
CA VAL A 572 -19.07 -2.86 59.98
C VAL A 572 -18.64 -2.40 58.59
N TYR A 573 -18.08 -3.30 57.80
CA TYR A 573 -17.66 -3.07 56.42
C TYR A 573 -17.83 -4.37 55.62
N SER A 574 -17.74 -4.24 54.30
CA SER A 574 -17.73 -5.38 53.38
C SER A 574 -16.44 -5.40 52.60
N ARG A 575 -15.85 -6.58 52.43
CA ARG A 575 -14.59 -6.77 51.70
C ARG A 575 -14.88 -7.37 50.34
N TYR A 576 -14.31 -6.72 49.32
CA TYR A 576 -14.49 -7.08 47.93
C TYR A 576 -13.18 -7.56 47.31
N THR A 577 -13.29 -8.55 46.45
CA THR A 577 -12.23 -9.03 45.57
C THR A 577 -12.78 -9.07 44.15
N ILE A 578 -12.14 -8.37 43.23
CA ILE A 578 -12.47 -8.37 41.80
C ILE A 578 -11.27 -8.95 41.05
N ARG A 579 -11.52 -9.85 40.12
CA ARG A 579 -10.50 -10.34 39.18
C ARG A 579 -10.99 -10.18 37.75
N GLY A 580 -10.06 -9.96 36.82
CA GLY A 580 -10.41 -9.79 35.42
C GLY A 580 -9.31 -10.17 34.46
N ARG A 581 -9.67 -10.23 33.17
CA ARG A 581 -8.75 -10.41 32.03
C ARG A 581 -9.22 -9.56 30.85
N LEU A 582 -8.31 -8.94 30.11
CA LEU A 582 -8.59 -8.11 28.91
C LEU A 582 -9.40 -6.81 29.11
N TRP A 583 -9.64 -6.36 30.33
CA TRP A 583 -10.37 -5.10 30.59
C TRP A 583 -9.83 -4.30 31.79
N ALA A 584 -8.63 -4.63 32.27
CA ALA A 584 -7.94 -3.71 33.18
C ALA A 584 -7.46 -2.50 32.39
N SER A 585 -7.59 -1.33 33.01
CA SER A 585 -6.84 -0.14 32.63
C SER A 585 -5.34 -0.40 32.81
N LEU A 586 -4.50 0.38 32.11
CA LEU A 586 -3.03 0.27 32.16
C LEU A 586 -2.41 1.12 33.30
N ASP A 587 -3.25 1.61 34.22
CA ASP A 587 -2.91 2.58 35.27
C ASP A 587 -2.79 1.94 36.66
N HIS A 588 -2.55 0.63 36.72
CA HIS A 588 -2.48 -0.15 37.96
C HIS A 588 -3.75 -0.03 38.84
N GLY A 589 -4.91 0.13 38.20
CA GLY A 589 -6.23 0.05 38.82
C GLY A 589 -6.77 1.37 39.38
N GLU A 590 -6.15 2.51 39.10
CA GLU A 590 -6.64 3.82 39.57
C GLU A 590 -7.99 4.21 38.94
N GLU A 591 -8.22 3.89 37.67
CA GLU A 591 -9.50 4.08 37.01
C GLU A 591 -10.60 3.23 37.67
N LEU A 592 -10.31 1.95 37.92
CA LEU A 592 -11.21 1.06 38.67
C LEU A 592 -11.49 1.61 40.07
N ARG A 593 -10.47 2.08 40.77
CA ARG A 593 -10.60 2.70 42.09
C ARG A 593 -11.52 3.91 42.07
N LYS A 594 -11.39 4.76 41.05
CA LYS A 594 -12.21 5.95 40.85
C LYS A 594 -13.65 5.56 40.56
N SER A 595 -13.89 4.59 39.67
CA SER A 595 -15.23 4.08 39.36
C SER A 595 -15.93 3.51 40.60
N VAL A 596 -15.22 2.68 41.38
CA VAL A 596 -15.70 2.14 42.65
C VAL A 596 -16.04 3.26 43.64
N LYS A 597 -15.11 4.21 43.85
CA LYS A 597 -15.32 5.32 44.78
C LYS A 597 -16.51 6.19 44.39
N ASN A 598 -16.69 6.46 43.10
CA ASN A 598 -17.81 7.24 42.57
C ASN A 598 -19.14 6.53 42.79
N CYS A 599 -19.19 5.21 42.60
CA CYS A 599 -20.43 4.47 42.84
C CYS A 599 -20.75 4.34 44.33
N VAL A 600 -19.74 4.05 45.15
CA VAL A 600 -19.90 3.84 46.59
C VAL A 600 -20.18 5.18 47.31
N GLY A 601 -19.72 6.32 46.79
CA GLY A 601 -19.99 7.64 47.36
C GLY A 601 -19.12 7.99 48.59
N GLY A 602 -18.07 7.20 48.88
CA GLY A 602 -17.15 7.42 50.00
C GLY A 602 -16.79 6.14 50.77
N GLY A 603 -15.82 6.20 51.69
CA GLY A 603 -15.50 5.06 52.58
C GLY A 603 -14.77 3.87 51.96
N LEU A 604 -14.19 4.03 50.76
CA LEU A 604 -13.32 3.03 50.14
C LEU A 604 -11.96 2.99 50.88
N THR A 605 -11.66 1.85 51.51
CA THR A 605 -10.40 1.63 52.25
C THR A 605 -9.72 0.33 51.83
N SER A 606 -8.51 0.08 52.33
CA SER A 606 -7.75 -1.17 52.09
C SER A 606 -7.57 -1.52 50.60
N TRP A 607 -7.39 -0.51 49.74
CA TRP A 607 -7.20 -0.71 48.30
C TRP A 607 -5.89 -1.44 48.00
N SER A 608 -5.96 -2.47 47.18
CA SER A 608 -4.83 -3.19 46.61
C SER A 608 -5.14 -3.57 45.17
N PHE A 609 -4.18 -3.44 44.26
CA PHE A 609 -4.29 -3.89 42.88
C PHE A 609 -2.97 -4.56 42.47
N LYS A 610 -3.04 -5.63 41.68
CA LYS A 610 -1.88 -6.28 41.08
C LYS A 610 -2.24 -6.92 39.74
N TYR A 611 -1.32 -6.85 38.79
CA TYR A 611 -1.29 -7.77 37.66
C TYR A 611 -0.63 -9.08 38.09
N PHE A 612 -1.00 -10.17 37.43
CA PHE A 612 -0.36 -11.46 37.63
C PHE A 612 0.70 -11.70 36.56
N ASN A 613 1.87 -12.20 36.98
CA ASN A 613 2.94 -12.61 36.05
C ASN A 613 2.60 -13.87 35.24
N ARG A 614 1.55 -14.59 35.68
CA ARG A 614 0.90 -15.69 34.98
C ARG A 614 -0.55 -15.72 35.40
N ALA A 615 -1.46 -16.00 34.46
CA ALA A 615 -2.86 -16.11 34.80
C ALA A 615 -3.12 -17.13 35.93
N ASP A 616 -4.12 -16.83 36.76
CA ASP A 616 -4.51 -17.72 37.87
C ASP A 616 -5.23 -18.98 37.35
N SER A 617 -5.67 -19.86 38.27
CA SER A 617 -6.40 -21.09 37.91
C SER A 617 -7.73 -20.85 37.20
N PHE A 618 -8.20 -19.60 37.14
CA PHE A 618 -9.43 -19.17 36.48
C PHE A 618 -9.14 -18.30 35.25
N ASP A 619 -7.90 -18.31 34.76
CA ASP A 619 -7.44 -17.53 33.61
C ASP A 619 -7.58 -16.00 33.81
N MET A 620 -7.54 -15.51 35.05
CA MET A 620 -7.56 -14.08 35.36
C MET A 620 -6.15 -13.50 35.32
N GLU A 621 -6.03 -12.24 34.89
CA GLU A 621 -4.75 -11.55 34.64
C GLU A 621 -4.42 -10.51 35.70
N TRP A 622 -5.41 -10.10 36.52
CA TRP A 622 -5.24 -9.12 37.58
C TRP A 622 -6.25 -9.32 38.70
N GLU A 623 -5.96 -8.73 39.86
CA GLU A 623 -6.80 -8.74 41.04
C GLU A 623 -6.82 -7.38 41.73
N ALA A 624 -8.01 -6.92 42.11
CA ALA A 624 -8.25 -5.76 42.95
C ALA A 624 -8.94 -6.21 44.25
N GLY A 625 -8.50 -5.66 45.38
CA GLY A 625 -9.07 -5.93 46.70
C GLY A 625 -9.32 -4.62 47.44
N PHE A 626 -10.46 -4.49 48.11
CA PHE A 626 -10.81 -3.28 48.86
C PHE A 626 -11.93 -3.52 49.86
N SER A 627 -12.16 -2.52 50.72
CA SER A 627 -13.26 -2.50 51.68
C SER A 627 -14.19 -1.31 51.43
N THR A 628 -15.48 -1.50 51.60
CA THR A 628 -16.52 -0.47 51.46
C THR A 628 -17.43 -0.43 52.69
N PRO A 629 -18.27 0.61 52.85
CA PRO A 629 -19.47 0.53 53.69
C PRO A 629 -20.36 -0.65 53.26
N ILE A 630 -21.19 -1.12 54.19
CA ILE A 630 -22.09 -2.26 53.99
C ILE A 630 -23.23 -1.92 53.01
N TRP A 631 -23.82 -2.95 52.41
CA TRP A 631 -25.01 -2.90 51.56
C TRP A 631 -24.84 -2.14 50.24
N VAL A 632 -23.63 -2.14 49.68
CA VAL A 632 -23.35 -1.49 48.39
C VAL A 632 -23.34 -2.47 47.21
N MET A 633 -23.37 -3.78 47.50
CA MET A 633 -23.30 -4.85 46.49
C MET A 633 -24.37 -4.71 45.41
N LYS A 634 -25.65 -4.62 45.81
CA LYS A 634 -26.78 -4.48 44.86
C LYS A 634 -26.66 -3.26 43.95
N ARG A 635 -26.22 -2.11 44.49
CA ARG A 635 -26.27 -0.82 43.77
C ARG A 635 -25.04 -0.54 42.90
N CYS A 636 -23.90 -1.16 43.18
CA CYS A 636 -22.64 -0.86 42.48
C CYS A 636 -22.09 -2.02 41.67
N PHE A 637 -22.35 -3.23 42.13
CA PHE A 637 -21.55 -4.39 41.82
C PHE A 637 -22.40 -5.48 41.14
N GLN A 638 -23.50 -5.90 41.77
CA GLN A 638 -24.46 -6.85 41.16
C GLN A 638 -25.19 -6.26 39.95
N ASN A 639 -25.50 -4.97 39.95
CA ASN A 639 -26.10 -4.31 38.80
C ASN A 639 -25.10 -3.94 37.69
N ASN A 640 -23.84 -4.36 37.81
CA ASN A 640 -22.76 -4.12 36.86
C ASN A 640 -22.42 -2.64 36.60
N LYS A 641 -22.79 -1.72 37.49
CA LYS A 641 -22.54 -0.29 37.28
C LYS A 641 -21.05 0.03 37.16
N VAL A 642 -20.24 -0.46 38.10
CA VAL A 642 -18.77 -0.27 38.08
C VAL A 642 -18.14 -0.95 36.86
N PHE A 643 -18.55 -2.17 36.52
CA PHE A 643 -17.97 -2.90 35.39
C PHE A 643 -18.30 -2.25 34.05
N THR A 644 -19.52 -1.74 33.88
CA THR A 644 -19.93 -1.07 32.63
C THR A 644 -19.20 0.26 32.45
N ASP A 645 -18.96 1.01 33.54
CA ASP A 645 -18.21 2.27 33.54
C ASP A 645 -16.76 2.06 33.06
N MET A 646 -16.16 0.92 33.42
CA MET A 646 -14.82 0.50 33.00
C MET A 646 -14.76 -0.15 31.59
N GLY A 647 -15.89 -0.26 30.88
CA GLY A 647 -15.96 -1.02 29.62
C GLY A 647 -15.76 -2.54 29.80
N GLY A 648 -15.86 -3.05 31.02
CA GLY A 648 -15.69 -4.46 31.39
C GLY A 648 -16.94 -5.32 31.19
N PRO A 649 -16.80 -6.65 31.32
CA PRO A 649 -17.90 -7.61 31.16
C PRO A 649 -18.92 -7.50 32.30
N LYS A 650 -20.18 -7.86 32.00
CA LYS A 650 -21.26 -7.92 32.99
C LYS A 650 -21.16 -9.19 33.84
N ILE A 651 -20.26 -9.17 34.82
CA ILE A 651 -19.96 -10.33 35.68
C ILE A 651 -20.81 -10.40 36.96
N GLY A 652 -21.38 -9.27 37.40
CA GLY A 652 -22.03 -9.16 38.71
C GLY A 652 -21.06 -9.40 39.86
N CYS A 653 -21.55 -9.38 41.10
CA CYS A 653 -20.78 -9.80 42.27
C CYS A 653 -21.61 -10.73 43.14
N GLU A 654 -20.97 -11.78 43.63
CA GLU A 654 -21.57 -12.76 44.53
C GLU A 654 -21.17 -12.46 45.98
N GLY A 655 -21.88 -13.07 46.94
CA GLY A 655 -21.58 -12.96 48.36
C GLY A 655 -22.76 -12.51 49.20
N ASN A 656 -22.49 -12.04 50.41
CA ASN A 656 -23.49 -11.81 51.45
C ASN A 656 -23.62 -10.35 51.92
N ASP A 657 -23.03 -9.39 51.18
CA ASP A 657 -23.20 -7.95 51.43
C ASP A 657 -24.57 -7.41 50.93
N ASN A 658 -25.65 -8.05 51.37
CA ASN A 658 -27.02 -7.65 51.08
C ASN A 658 -27.66 -6.97 52.31
N PRO A 659 -28.54 -5.97 52.13
CA PRO A 659 -29.33 -5.45 53.22
C PRO A 659 -30.24 -6.56 53.78
N TRP A 660 -30.09 -6.85 55.07
CA TRP A 660 -31.04 -7.66 55.83
C TRP A 660 -32.37 -6.89 55.95
N PRO A 661 -33.57 -7.51 55.75
CA PRO A 661 -33.89 -8.91 55.51
C PRO A 661 -34.49 -9.12 54.09
N PHE A 662 -33.69 -9.11 53.03
CA PHE A 662 -34.19 -9.52 51.70
C PHE A 662 -33.22 -10.49 51.03
N ASN A 663 -33.22 -11.74 51.53
CA ASN A 663 -32.95 -12.92 50.71
C ASN A 663 -34.22 -13.22 49.92
N TYR A 664 -34.23 -12.88 48.63
CA TYR A 664 -35.13 -13.46 47.63
C TYR A 664 -34.29 -13.85 46.43
#